data_AF-A0A6P5LG20-F1
#
_entry.id   AF-A0A6P5LG20-F1
#
_cell.length_a   1.000
_cell.length_b   1.000
_cell.length_c   1.000
_cell.angle_alpha   90.00
_cell.angle_beta   90.00
_cell.angle_gamma   90.00
#
_symmetry.space_group_name_H-M   'P 1'
#
loop_
_entity.id
_entity.type
_entity.pdbx_description
1 polymer ?
#
loop_
_entity_poly.entity_id
_entity_poly.type
_entity_poly.pdbx_seq_one_letter_code
_entity_poly.pdbx_strand_id
1 'polypeptide(L)'
;MVWLFLLPWPVGFAFSLASLPAPQLQENTSCSLRSAQGDRRVTCAGPAPFLIFSHGNAIFRIDMEGTNHERMVANAGTSILMDFHYRKKKVYWVDLERGLLQKVFLNGTKKEILGHVEKGVSGMAIDWLHEEIVWSNQLKGTIETTDMKGNNSHVLLKELNYPKNVVLDPVKSFMFWVADNITGTINRANLNGTDVKILMQTSQTIKMISLDIINQRIFWIQYSSAKSDLHVGSCNYDGGSVHLLNHFTRYPYFGMSLFVEDMYYSEWNTSAIWRANKHTGEKMVKISLKPSFLPPTEIKVVYQLLQPTARNNTQDSEQESCNLKKGDCRISVCGQDPKSHRCKCAEGYTLSQDGKYCKDVNECAFWNHGCTLGCENIPGSYYCTCPKGFILLSDGKRCHELISCVSNDTGCSHGCVMTSDGPACFCPEGSVLEEDGKTCSGCSSLDNGGCSQLCTPLSPVSWECGCFPGYELQLDRKSCKATGPQPFLLFANTHDIRRIYFDGTKYESLLSQQMGVVLALDHDLVENKIYFAHTTLKWIERANMDGSEREILIQEAIDTPESIAVDWINRKFYWTDRGKSHIARSDLNGRHNEVIIEKDVSQPRGIAVHPTAKKLFWTDLGINPRIESSSLQGSDRLIIANTDLVWPSGITIDYVADKLYWCDAKQSVIEMANLDGSGRRRLIQNDVDHPFAVAVFEDHVWFSDWAKSSVIRVDKRTGKNRVCLRGSMLRPSSLVVIHPLAKPGADPCTYKNGGCEHICKETFGIAQCLCQEGFQKTQDGKKCQSLNSHQTEAGTSKMNLSNDTTALENVLGRTLEDNNRVEQQPKHGLVAEIMVTDEDGCAPVDCGVNAQCTSEGKDAWCQCLEGFTRNGTVCSDIDECEMDNVLCRPESSECINTEGSYVCKCLEGYSGDGLNCYDIDECETGVHKCGESAICKNTEGGYTCICSNGAPGSGSVCPESFQPGDDTSSLIRSRNSECPPPYDSYCLHGGVCIYVSELENYACKCVAGYVGERCQHSDLEWWEMRHVTMTKQQNITVAVCVVVLVLLLLLALGVTYHFRIYVSGIWEQRNADLRRCGERSRLPAPPIWRQRA
;
A
#
# COMPACT_ATOMS: atom_id res chain seq x y z
N MET A 1 20.83 56.33 29.13
CA MET A 1 19.70 56.91 29.91
C MET A 1 18.52 55.98 29.69
N VAL A 2 17.89 55.30 30.64
CA VAL A 2 17.82 55.21 32.12
C VAL A 2 17.16 53.81 32.33
N TRP A 3 17.80 52.84 32.99
CA TRP A 3 17.48 52.35 34.36
C TRP A 3 16.01 51.93 34.58
N LEU A 4 15.60 50.90 35.34
CA LEU A 4 16.16 49.73 36.02
C LEU A 4 15.01 49.18 36.91
N PHE A 5 15.09 47.91 37.35
CA PHE A 5 14.49 47.38 38.61
C PHE A 5 12.94 47.21 38.70
N LEU A 6 12.30 46.32 39.49
CA LEU A 6 12.65 45.30 40.50
C LEU A 6 11.39 44.45 40.82
N LEU A 7 11.60 43.20 41.24
CA LEU A 7 10.74 42.36 42.10
C LEU A 7 10.29 43.10 43.39
N PRO A 8 9.23 42.72 44.17
CA PRO A 8 9.05 41.36 44.73
C PRO A 8 7.60 40.87 45.08
N TRP A 9 7.55 39.59 45.48
CA TRP A 9 6.60 38.78 46.31
C TRP A 9 6.01 39.45 47.59
N PRO A 10 5.16 38.80 48.47
CA PRO A 10 4.47 37.47 48.46
C PRO A 10 3.02 37.43 49.11
N VAL A 11 2.48 36.20 49.31
CA VAL A 11 1.44 35.72 50.29
C VAL A 11 -0.02 36.18 50.06
N GLY A 12 -1.10 35.37 50.14
CA GLY A 12 -1.33 33.97 50.52
C GLY A 12 -2.76 33.83 51.09
N PHE A 13 -3.34 32.63 50.96
CA PHE A 13 -4.59 32.12 51.60
C PHE A 13 -5.90 32.87 51.29
N ALA A 14 -7.09 32.28 51.23
CA ALA A 14 -7.66 30.94 51.15
C ALA A 14 -9.16 31.19 51.36
N PHE A 15 -10.08 30.55 50.65
CA PHE A 15 -11.42 30.26 51.20
C PHE A 15 -12.09 29.14 50.41
N SER A 16 -12.69 28.23 51.17
CA SER A 16 -13.42 27.06 50.70
C SER A 16 -14.91 27.22 51.01
N LEU A 17 -15.71 26.54 50.19
CA LEU A 17 -17.07 26.02 50.41
C LEU A 17 -18.26 26.99 50.50
N ALA A 18 -19.17 26.90 49.53
CA ALA A 18 -20.51 26.36 49.79
C ALA A 18 -21.20 25.95 48.47
N SER A 19 -21.80 24.78 48.51
CA SER A 19 -22.52 24.03 47.48
C SER A 19 -23.98 24.44 47.34
N LEU A 20 -24.60 24.12 46.17
CA LEU A 20 -25.98 23.60 45.97
C LEU A 20 -26.31 23.50 44.44
N PRO A 21 -27.32 22.73 44.00
CA PRO A 21 -27.11 21.56 43.16
C PRO A 21 -27.71 21.67 41.74
N ALA A 22 -27.41 20.65 40.93
CA ALA A 22 -27.86 20.46 39.54
C ALA A 22 -29.38 20.44 39.34
N PRO A 23 -29.81 20.75 38.11
CA PRO A 23 -30.86 19.96 37.46
C PRO A 23 -30.40 19.42 36.09
N GLN A 24 -30.77 18.16 35.82
CA GLN A 24 -30.79 17.60 34.47
C GLN A 24 -31.95 18.21 33.66
N LEU A 25 -31.75 18.50 32.37
CA LEU A 25 -32.77 18.25 31.34
C LEU A 25 -32.20 18.34 29.91
N GLN A 26 -32.89 17.61 29.03
CA GLN A 26 -32.63 17.22 27.66
C GLN A 26 -32.82 18.35 26.60
N GLU A 27 -32.29 18.07 25.40
CA GLU A 27 -32.73 18.49 24.04
C GLU A 27 -32.30 19.82 23.38
N ASN A 28 -31.75 19.64 22.17
CA ASN A 28 -31.85 20.38 20.89
C ASN A 28 -31.86 21.93 20.86
N THR A 29 -30.96 22.55 20.07
CA THR A 29 -31.26 23.23 18.78
C THR A 29 -30.08 24.02 18.18
N SER A 30 -30.17 24.22 16.86
CA SER A 30 -29.33 24.91 15.87
C SER A 30 -28.95 26.37 16.16
N CYS A 31 -27.85 26.86 15.57
CA CYS A 31 -27.56 28.30 15.47
C CYS A 31 -27.15 28.70 14.03
N SER A 32 -27.94 29.60 13.44
CA SER A 32 -27.76 30.22 12.12
C SER A 32 -26.98 31.54 12.23
N LEU A 33 -26.02 31.79 11.33
CA LEU A 33 -25.31 33.06 11.24
C LEU A 33 -25.87 33.92 10.10
N ARG A 34 -26.29 35.16 10.38
CA ARG A 34 -26.16 36.26 9.42
C ARG A 34 -26.02 37.65 10.06
N SER A 35 -25.00 38.34 9.55
CA SER A 35 -24.89 39.76 9.22
C SER A 35 -25.02 40.82 10.32
N ALA A 36 -23.87 41.45 10.57
CA ALA A 36 -23.60 42.89 10.73
C ALA A 36 -24.59 43.76 11.54
N GLN A 37 -23.99 44.37 12.57
CA GLN A 37 -24.38 45.61 13.26
C GLN A 37 -25.41 45.47 14.40
N GLY A 38 -24.93 45.71 15.63
CA GLY A 38 -25.74 46.26 16.71
C GLY A 38 -26.13 45.34 17.86
N ASP A 39 -25.16 45.11 18.76
CA ASP A 39 -25.33 45.11 20.22
C ASP A 39 -26.43 44.22 20.86
N ARG A 40 -26.08 42.96 21.14
CA ARG A 40 -26.51 42.18 22.31
C ARG A 40 -25.60 40.95 22.45
N ARG A 41 -24.80 40.90 23.53
CA ARG A 41 -23.93 39.76 23.86
C ARG A 41 -24.77 38.50 24.08
N VAL A 42 -24.73 37.59 23.11
CA VAL A 42 -25.05 36.17 23.31
C VAL A 42 -23.71 35.44 23.30
N THR A 43 -23.25 35.02 24.48
CA THR A 43 -22.06 34.18 24.64
C THR A 43 -22.40 32.76 24.22
N CYS A 44 -22.05 32.40 22.97
CA CYS A 44 -22.01 31.01 22.55
C CYS A 44 -20.84 30.32 23.26
N ALA A 45 -21.12 29.55 24.31
CA ALA A 45 -20.12 28.78 25.06
C ALA A 45 -19.69 27.53 24.25
N GLY A 46 -18.86 27.75 23.23
CA GLY A 46 -18.02 26.70 22.65
C GLY A 46 -16.60 26.76 23.26
N PRO A 47 -15.83 25.66 23.25
CA PRO A 47 -14.44 25.69 23.72
C PRO A 47 -13.60 26.65 22.86
N ALA A 48 -12.69 27.40 23.49
CA ALA A 48 -11.85 28.39 22.82
C ALA A 48 -10.89 27.74 21.79
N PRO A 49 -10.60 28.40 20.66
CA PRO A 49 -9.60 27.92 19.70
C PRO A 49 -8.21 27.92 20.32
N PHE A 50 -7.36 27.00 19.88
CA PHE A 50 -5.96 26.91 20.28
C PHE A 50 -5.10 26.39 19.12
N LEU A 51 -3.79 26.56 19.23
CA LEU A 51 -2.78 26.15 18.26
C LEU A 51 -2.11 24.86 18.72
N ILE A 52 -1.87 23.95 17.77
CA ILE A 52 -0.93 22.84 17.93
C ILE A 52 0.24 23.05 16.98
N PHE A 53 1.46 22.79 17.46
CA PHE A 53 2.66 22.95 16.65
C PHE A 53 3.75 21.94 17.05
N SER A 54 4.58 21.57 16.07
CA SER A 54 5.71 20.68 16.24
C SER A 54 6.96 21.50 16.48
N HIS A 55 7.74 21.09 17.48
CA HIS A 55 8.96 21.80 17.85
C HIS A 55 9.96 20.81 18.47
N GLY A 56 11.09 20.61 17.81
CA GLY A 56 12.05 19.56 18.17
C GLY A 56 11.43 18.16 18.06
N ASN A 57 11.70 17.31 19.06
CA ASN A 57 11.18 15.94 19.14
C ASN A 57 9.81 15.85 19.87
N ALA A 58 9.00 16.91 19.83
CA ALA A 58 7.76 17.01 20.61
C ALA A 58 6.66 17.83 19.91
N ILE A 59 5.41 17.59 20.33
CA ILE A 59 4.22 18.35 19.89
C ILE A 59 3.68 19.15 21.08
N PHE A 60 3.43 20.43 20.85
CA PHE A 60 2.98 21.39 21.86
C PHE A 60 1.59 21.94 21.52
N ARG A 61 0.85 22.32 22.56
CA ARG A 61 -0.35 23.15 22.46
C ARG A 61 -0.13 24.52 23.07
N ILE A 62 -0.73 25.53 22.46
CA ILE A 62 -0.74 26.90 22.99
C ILE A 62 -2.07 27.56 22.69
N ASP A 63 -2.57 28.38 23.61
CA ASP A 63 -3.71 29.25 23.37
C ASP A 63 -3.38 30.34 22.32
N MET A 64 -4.42 31.02 21.82
CA MET A 64 -4.27 32.03 20.76
C MET A 64 -3.55 33.30 21.25
N GLU A 65 -3.52 33.50 22.57
CA GLU A 65 -2.86 34.60 23.25
C GLU A 65 -1.40 34.30 23.59
N GLY A 66 -0.95 33.04 23.51
CA GLY A 66 0.42 32.65 23.79
C GLY A 66 0.77 32.49 25.27
N THR A 67 -0.22 32.39 26.15
CA THR A 67 -0.06 32.36 27.61
C THR A 67 0.00 30.95 28.20
N ASN A 68 -0.62 29.95 27.54
CA ASN A 68 -0.75 28.59 28.04
C ASN A 68 0.00 27.57 27.17
N HIS A 69 1.32 27.55 27.29
CA HIS A 69 2.20 26.64 26.55
C HIS A 69 2.36 25.30 27.28
N GLU A 70 1.86 24.22 26.68
CA GLU A 70 1.88 22.89 27.27
C GLU A 70 2.38 21.84 26.27
N ARG A 71 3.22 20.91 26.75
CA ARG A 71 3.69 19.78 25.94
C ARG A 71 2.61 18.70 25.90
N MET A 72 2.20 18.30 24.70
CA MET A 72 1.19 17.25 24.49
C MET A 72 1.80 15.87 24.27
N VAL A 73 2.91 15.80 23.53
CA VAL A 73 3.56 14.54 23.17
C VAL A 73 5.07 14.70 23.29
N ALA A 74 5.70 13.81 24.05
CA ALA A 74 7.14 13.62 24.06
C ALA A 74 7.55 12.52 23.05
N ASN A 75 8.77 12.65 22.50
CA ASN A 75 9.36 11.72 21.53
C ASN A 75 8.45 11.46 20.31
N ALA A 76 8.05 12.54 19.64
CA ALA A 76 7.15 12.53 18.47
C ALA A 76 7.87 12.32 17.13
N GLY A 77 9.18 12.54 17.09
CA GLY A 77 10.00 12.65 15.88
C GLY A 77 10.50 14.10 15.69
N THR A 78 11.70 14.26 15.14
CA THR A 78 12.33 15.56 14.79
C THR A 78 11.75 16.17 13.52
N SER A 79 11.24 15.33 12.62
CA SER A 79 10.59 15.72 11.37
C SER A 79 9.22 15.03 11.30
N ILE A 80 8.15 15.81 11.49
CA ILE A 80 6.80 15.28 11.51
C ILE A 80 5.87 16.01 10.54
N LEU A 81 4.88 15.28 10.05
CA LEU A 81 3.69 15.81 9.38
C LEU A 81 2.47 15.54 10.25
N MET A 82 1.58 16.50 10.48
CA MET A 82 0.46 16.37 11.41
C MET A 82 -0.84 17.05 10.96
N ASP A 83 -1.94 16.44 11.37
CA ASP A 83 -3.28 17.02 11.25
C ASP A 83 -4.18 16.51 12.39
N PHE A 84 -5.36 17.08 12.54
CA PHE A 84 -6.26 16.73 13.65
C PHE A 84 -7.64 16.27 13.17
N HIS A 85 -8.34 15.54 14.03
CA HIS A 85 -9.76 15.23 13.87
C HIS A 85 -10.53 15.73 15.08
N TYR A 86 -11.23 16.86 14.91
CA TYR A 86 -11.85 17.61 16.00
C TYR A 86 -12.95 16.82 16.73
N ARG A 87 -13.86 16.18 15.99
CA ARG A 87 -14.99 15.40 16.55
C ARG A 87 -14.54 14.21 17.38
N LYS A 88 -13.50 13.50 16.93
CA LYS A 88 -12.91 12.37 17.68
C LYS A 88 -11.93 12.86 18.75
N LYS A 89 -11.65 14.16 18.82
CA LYS A 89 -10.67 14.82 19.68
C LYS A 89 -9.28 14.17 19.59
N LYS A 90 -8.77 13.95 18.38
CA LYS A 90 -7.48 13.29 18.15
C LYS A 90 -6.56 14.09 17.25
N VAL A 91 -5.25 13.99 17.49
CA VAL A 91 -4.19 14.46 16.59
C VAL A 91 -3.51 13.24 16.01
N TYR A 92 -3.22 13.27 14.71
CA TYR A 92 -2.45 12.25 14.01
C TYR A 92 -1.21 12.90 13.46
N TRP A 93 -0.07 12.22 13.58
CA TRP A 93 1.17 12.65 12.96
C TRP A 93 1.98 11.48 12.45
N VAL A 94 2.81 11.76 11.45
CA VAL A 94 3.76 10.83 10.86
C VAL A 94 5.15 11.30 11.22
N ASP A 95 5.93 10.45 11.88
CA ASP A 95 7.38 10.61 12.05
C ASP A 95 8.07 10.19 10.74
N LEU A 96 8.63 11.17 10.02
CA LEU A 96 9.25 10.94 8.71
C LEU A 96 10.60 10.20 8.79
N GLU A 97 11.30 10.28 9.92
CA GLU A 97 12.59 9.60 10.10
C GLU A 97 12.38 8.13 10.47
N ARG A 98 11.50 7.88 11.44
CA ARG A 98 11.18 6.51 11.89
C ARG A 98 10.15 5.82 11.00
N GLY A 99 9.42 6.56 10.18
CA GLY A 99 8.34 6.05 9.34
C GLY A 99 7.19 5.50 10.16
N LEU A 100 6.73 6.23 11.18
CA LEU A 100 5.66 5.79 12.09
C LEU A 100 4.45 6.71 12.02
N LEU A 101 3.25 6.15 11.83
CA LEU A 101 1.98 6.84 12.02
C LEU A 101 1.54 6.68 13.46
N GLN A 102 1.28 7.79 14.13
CA GLN A 102 0.91 7.84 15.53
C GLN A 102 -0.33 8.71 15.73
N LYS A 103 -1.07 8.44 16.80
CA LYS A 103 -2.17 9.29 17.24
C LYS A 103 -2.17 9.52 18.74
N VAL A 104 -2.77 10.62 19.16
CA VAL A 104 -3.00 10.98 20.56
C VAL A 104 -4.32 11.72 20.69
N PHE A 105 -4.94 11.72 21.86
CA PHE A 105 -6.07 12.61 22.10
C PHE A 105 -5.63 14.08 22.21
N LEU A 106 -6.51 15.03 21.90
CA LEU A 106 -6.24 16.48 21.98
C LEU A 106 -5.85 16.96 23.39
N ASN A 107 -6.05 16.14 24.43
CA ASN A 107 -5.59 16.39 25.79
C ASN A 107 -4.20 15.79 26.12
N GLY A 108 -3.53 15.15 25.15
CA GLY A 108 -2.22 14.51 25.31
C GLY A 108 -2.26 13.06 25.85
N THR A 109 -3.45 12.51 26.16
CA THR A 109 -3.57 11.16 26.73
C THR A 109 -3.62 10.05 25.66
N LYS A 110 -3.26 8.82 26.05
CA LYS A 110 -3.31 7.59 25.23
C LYS A 110 -2.64 7.74 23.86
N LYS A 111 -1.32 7.95 23.86
CA LYS A 111 -0.48 7.85 22.66
C LYS A 111 -0.53 6.41 22.14
N GLU A 112 -0.89 6.25 20.88
CA GLU A 112 -0.97 4.94 20.21
C GLU A 112 -0.16 5.00 18.91
N ILE A 113 0.67 3.97 18.69
CA ILE A 113 1.35 3.75 17.40
C ILE A 113 0.40 2.93 16.53
N LEU A 114 0.07 3.44 15.36
CA LEU A 114 -0.94 2.86 14.48
C LEU A 114 -0.35 1.93 13.43
N GLY A 115 0.79 2.34 12.85
CA GLY A 115 1.43 1.60 11.77
C GLY A 115 2.72 2.24 11.31
N HIS A 116 3.38 1.60 10.34
CA HIS A 116 4.55 2.16 9.69
C HIS A 116 4.14 2.82 8.38
N VAL A 117 4.72 3.99 8.11
CA VAL A 117 4.50 4.79 6.91
C VAL A 117 5.72 4.68 6.01
N GLU A 118 5.49 4.58 4.72
CA GLU A 118 6.55 4.45 3.73
C GLU A 118 7.44 5.70 3.67
N LYS A 119 8.69 5.51 3.24
CA LYS A 119 9.62 6.61 3.02
C LYS A 119 9.18 7.48 1.84
N GLY A 120 9.30 8.79 1.98
CA GLY A 120 8.99 9.76 0.92
C GLY A 120 7.64 10.48 1.06
N VAL A 121 6.91 10.30 2.17
CA VAL A 121 5.73 11.13 2.46
C VAL A 121 6.14 12.59 2.63
N SER A 122 5.42 13.46 1.92
CA SER A 122 5.74 14.89 1.75
C SER A 122 4.58 15.83 2.13
N GLY A 123 3.43 15.27 2.50
CA GLY A 123 2.27 16.02 2.94
C GLY A 123 1.21 15.06 3.49
N MET A 124 0.43 15.50 4.48
CA MET A 124 -0.64 14.70 5.09
C MET A 124 -1.81 15.61 5.46
N ALA A 125 -3.04 15.11 5.27
CA ALA A 125 -4.28 15.76 5.66
C ALA A 125 -5.35 14.71 6.03
N ILE A 126 -6.25 15.05 6.95
CA ILE A 126 -7.32 14.16 7.40
C ILE A 126 -8.63 14.50 6.69
N ASP A 127 -9.27 13.49 6.08
CA ASP A 127 -10.68 13.55 5.69
C ASP A 127 -11.56 13.25 6.91
N TRP A 128 -12.01 14.30 7.58
CA TRP A 128 -12.82 14.19 8.80
C TRP A 128 -14.28 13.78 8.57
N LEU A 129 -14.74 13.67 7.31
CA LEU A 129 -16.09 13.21 6.98
C LEU A 129 -16.10 11.71 6.69
N HIS A 130 -15.13 11.22 5.93
CA HIS A 130 -15.01 9.81 5.56
C HIS A 130 -14.15 8.99 6.54
N GLU A 131 -13.51 9.66 7.51
CA GLU A 131 -12.59 9.05 8.48
C GLU A 131 -11.41 8.34 7.77
N GLU A 132 -10.73 9.10 6.90
CA GLU A 132 -9.54 8.67 6.15
C GLU A 132 -8.37 9.68 6.31
N ILE A 133 -7.15 9.22 6.07
CA ILE A 133 -5.92 10.01 6.03
C ILE A 133 -5.43 10.04 4.59
N VAL A 134 -5.30 11.22 4.00
CA VAL A 134 -4.72 11.42 2.67
C VAL A 134 -3.29 11.93 2.82
N TRP A 135 -2.33 11.28 2.19
CA TRP A 135 -0.95 11.75 2.14
C TRP A 135 -0.40 11.79 0.71
N SER A 136 0.57 12.66 0.48
CA SER A 136 1.32 12.73 -0.78
C SER A 136 2.68 12.08 -0.61
N ASN A 137 3.14 11.32 -1.60
CA ASN A 137 4.47 10.74 -1.65
C ASN A 137 5.27 11.36 -2.79
N GLN A 138 6.30 12.15 -2.45
CA GLN A 138 7.11 12.85 -3.44
C GLN A 138 8.03 11.93 -4.24
N LEU A 139 8.48 10.81 -3.65
CA LEU A 139 9.39 9.86 -4.31
C LEU A 139 8.64 8.97 -5.30
N LYS A 140 7.42 8.57 -4.94
CA LYS A 140 6.54 7.76 -5.79
C LYS A 140 5.74 8.57 -6.79
N GLY A 141 5.59 9.88 -6.57
CA GLY A 141 4.72 10.72 -7.41
C GLY A 141 3.25 10.37 -7.24
N THR A 142 2.82 10.00 -6.03
CA THR A 142 1.45 9.54 -5.74
C THR A 142 0.78 10.39 -4.66
N ILE A 143 -0.55 10.46 -4.70
CA ILE A 143 -1.37 10.85 -3.54
C ILE A 143 -2.21 9.63 -3.18
N GLU A 144 -2.18 9.26 -1.91
CA GLU A 144 -2.75 8.03 -1.38
C GLU A 144 -3.70 8.39 -0.25
N THR A 145 -4.79 7.64 -0.11
CA THR A 145 -5.68 7.72 1.05
C THR A 145 -5.67 6.40 1.78
N THR A 146 -5.79 6.44 3.10
CA THR A 146 -5.78 5.28 3.98
C THR A 146 -6.79 5.46 5.09
N ASP A 147 -7.17 4.38 5.77
CA ASP A 147 -8.04 4.51 6.95
C ASP A 147 -7.32 5.28 8.08
N MET A 148 -8.06 5.70 9.11
CA MET A 148 -7.47 6.37 10.29
C MET A 148 -6.42 5.52 11.05
N LYS A 149 -6.18 4.26 10.66
CA LYS A 149 -5.16 3.38 11.25
C LYS A 149 -3.93 3.20 10.35
N GLY A 150 -3.97 3.69 9.11
CA GLY A 150 -2.87 3.56 8.16
C GLY A 150 -2.76 2.19 7.48
N ASN A 151 -3.73 1.29 7.65
CA ASN A 151 -3.63 -0.12 7.23
C ASN A 151 -4.19 -0.39 5.83
N ASN A 152 -5.08 0.48 5.34
CA ASN A 152 -5.81 0.29 4.09
C ASN A 152 -5.48 1.42 3.09
N SER A 153 -4.19 1.62 2.80
CA SER A 153 -3.76 2.66 1.87
C SER A 153 -4.04 2.28 0.42
N HIS A 154 -4.64 3.19 -0.33
CA HIS A 154 -4.82 3.09 -1.77
C HIS A 154 -4.43 4.39 -2.46
N VAL A 155 -3.86 4.26 -3.65
CA VAL A 155 -3.40 5.39 -4.45
C VAL A 155 -4.60 6.06 -5.11
N LEU A 156 -4.89 7.31 -4.74
CA LEU A 156 -5.92 8.15 -5.35
C LEU A 156 -5.46 8.72 -6.69
N LEU A 157 -4.22 9.23 -6.75
CA LEU A 157 -3.62 9.79 -7.96
C LEU A 157 -2.18 9.27 -8.12
N LYS A 158 -1.80 9.00 -9.37
CA LYS A 158 -0.48 8.49 -9.76
C LYS A 158 0.13 9.33 -10.87
N GLU A 159 1.43 9.17 -11.10
CA GLU A 159 2.19 9.89 -12.15
C GLU A 159 2.21 11.42 -11.94
N LEU A 160 2.19 11.84 -10.67
CA LEU A 160 2.29 13.25 -10.30
C LEU A 160 3.76 13.68 -10.19
N ASN A 161 4.04 14.89 -10.67
CA ASN A 161 5.38 15.46 -10.61
C ASN A 161 5.70 15.99 -9.20
N TYR A 162 6.35 15.17 -8.36
CA TYR A 162 6.79 15.54 -7.01
C TYR A 162 5.71 16.24 -6.15
N PRO A 163 4.58 15.57 -5.84
CA PRO A 163 3.51 16.16 -5.04
C PRO A 163 3.98 16.45 -3.61
N LYS A 164 3.61 17.61 -3.06
CA LYS A 164 3.90 18.09 -1.71
C LYS A 164 2.69 18.85 -1.15
N ASN A 165 2.57 18.90 0.18
CA ASN A 165 1.58 19.72 0.89
C ASN A 165 0.14 19.53 0.38
N VAL A 166 -0.42 18.35 0.62
CA VAL A 166 -1.83 18.06 0.34
C VAL A 166 -2.75 18.71 1.39
N VAL A 167 -3.84 19.32 0.94
CA VAL A 167 -4.90 19.90 1.77
C VAL A 167 -6.27 19.56 1.18
N LEU A 168 -7.27 19.35 2.03
CA LEU A 168 -8.57 18.78 1.63
C LEU A 168 -9.74 19.68 2.07
N ASP A 169 -10.79 19.71 1.26
CA ASP A 169 -12.14 20.12 1.67
C ASP A 169 -13.14 18.99 1.36
N PRO A 170 -13.35 18.07 2.32
CA PRO A 170 -14.33 16.98 2.21
C PRO A 170 -15.77 17.43 1.99
N VAL A 171 -16.17 18.62 2.46
CA VAL A 171 -17.55 19.11 2.32
C VAL A 171 -17.85 19.45 0.86
N LYS A 172 -16.85 19.91 0.11
CA LYS A 172 -16.95 20.17 -1.33
C LYS A 172 -16.44 19.03 -2.21
N SER A 173 -15.96 17.95 -1.60
CA SER A 173 -15.35 16.81 -2.29
C SER A 173 -14.13 17.20 -3.15
N PHE A 174 -13.32 18.17 -2.70
CA PHE A 174 -12.09 18.62 -3.39
C PHE A 174 -10.82 18.36 -2.59
N MET A 175 -9.72 18.11 -3.31
CA MET A 175 -8.36 18.07 -2.78
C MET A 175 -7.42 18.95 -3.61
N PHE A 176 -6.43 19.53 -2.93
CA PHE A 176 -5.44 20.41 -3.53
C PHE A 176 -4.03 19.99 -3.09
N TRP A 177 -3.07 20.11 -4.01
CA TRP A 177 -1.65 19.84 -3.71
C TRP A 177 -0.73 20.69 -4.56
N VAL A 178 0.51 20.83 -4.10
CA VAL A 178 1.58 21.49 -4.84
C VAL A 178 2.41 20.44 -5.57
N ALA A 179 2.81 20.71 -6.81
CA ALA A 179 3.81 19.91 -7.53
C ALA A 179 5.03 20.78 -7.84
N ASP A 180 6.23 20.23 -7.57
CA ASP A 180 7.49 20.97 -7.54
C ASP A 180 8.51 20.36 -8.53
N ASN A 181 8.51 20.86 -9.77
CA ASN A 181 9.43 20.41 -10.82
C ASN A 181 9.96 21.62 -11.62
N ILE A 182 10.69 22.54 -10.96
CA ILE A 182 11.26 23.80 -11.50
C ILE A 182 10.29 25.00 -11.49
N THR A 183 8.99 24.78 -11.75
CA THR A 183 7.93 25.79 -11.60
C THR A 183 6.89 25.28 -10.60
N GLY A 184 6.45 26.13 -9.67
CA GLY A 184 5.44 25.75 -8.68
C GLY A 184 4.06 25.66 -9.33
N THR A 185 3.39 24.52 -9.19
CA THR A 185 2.00 24.36 -9.68
C THR A 185 1.07 24.02 -8.53
N ILE A 186 -0.11 24.66 -8.52
CA ILE A 186 -1.21 24.29 -7.62
C ILE A 186 -2.21 23.49 -8.43
N ASN A 187 -2.46 22.27 -7.98
CA ASN A 187 -3.35 21.33 -8.64
C ASN A 187 -4.60 21.11 -7.80
N ARG A 188 -5.71 20.81 -8.47
CA ARG A 188 -6.98 20.42 -7.87
C ARG A 188 -7.41 19.09 -8.45
N ALA A 189 -8.03 18.26 -7.63
CA ALA A 189 -8.84 17.15 -8.07
C ALA A 189 -10.05 16.99 -7.16
N ASN A 190 -11.02 16.19 -7.59
CA ASN A 190 -12.03 15.67 -6.69
C ASN A 190 -11.38 14.67 -5.71
N LEU A 191 -11.93 14.55 -4.51
CA LEU A 191 -11.46 13.63 -3.47
C LEU A 191 -11.51 12.15 -3.88
N ASN A 192 -12.29 11.80 -4.91
CA ASN A 192 -12.33 10.46 -5.52
C ASN A 192 -11.24 10.24 -6.59
N GLY A 193 -10.30 11.19 -6.77
CA GLY A 193 -9.22 11.10 -7.76
C GLY A 193 -9.62 11.47 -9.20
N THR A 194 -10.80 12.06 -9.41
CA THR A 194 -11.27 12.49 -10.76
C THR A 194 -11.14 14.01 -10.96
N ASP A 195 -11.31 14.50 -12.21
CA ASP A 195 -11.25 15.93 -12.56
C ASP A 195 -9.94 16.65 -12.16
N VAL A 196 -8.80 15.99 -12.41
CA VAL A 196 -7.47 16.60 -12.15
C VAL A 196 -7.27 17.83 -13.06
N LYS A 197 -7.05 18.99 -12.45
CA LYS A 197 -6.85 20.27 -13.11
C LYS A 197 -5.71 21.05 -12.48
N ILE A 198 -4.90 21.69 -13.33
CA ILE A 198 -3.91 22.67 -12.89
C ILE A 198 -4.64 24.00 -12.70
N LEU A 199 -4.70 24.51 -11.47
CA LEU A 199 -5.36 25.79 -11.18
C LEU A 199 -4.47 26.98 -11.52
N MET A 200 -3.17 26.85 -11.23
CA MET A 200 -2.20 27.90 -11.44
C MET A 200 -0.80 27.31 -11.62
N GLN A 201 -0.02 27.96 -12.47
CA GLN A 201 1.41 27.72 -12.62
C GLN A 201 2.17 29.03 -12.36
N THR A 202 3.12 28.99 -11.43
CA THR A 202 3.99 30.12 -11.08
C THR A 202 5.42 29.84 -11.50
N SER A 203 6.13 30.87 -11.96
CA SER A 203 7.57 30.78 -12.24
C SER A 203 8.43 30.67 -10.98
N GLN A 204 7.83 30.89 -9.80
CA GLN A 204 8.45 30.79 -8.49
C GLN A 204 8.06 29.46 -7.82
N THR A 205 8.87 29.02 -6.86
CA THR A 205 8.59 27.80 -6.09
C THR A 205 7.51 28.08 -5.04
N ILE A 206 6.53 27.20 -4.91
CA ILE A 206 5.48 27.30 -3.89
C ILE A 206 5.91 26.43 -2.71
N LYS A 207 6.07 27.05 -1.55
CA LYS A 207 6.56 26.36 -0.35
C LYS A 207 5.46 25.61 0.38
N MET A 208 4.27 26.22 0.50
CA MET A 208 3.15 25.60 1.22
C MET A 208 1.80 26.21 0.83
N ILE A 209 0.72 25.47 1.11
CA ILE A 209 -0.67 25.89 0.87
C ILE A 209 -1.54 25.65 2.11
N SER A 210 -2.52 26.52 2.31
CA SER A 210 -3.52 26.40 3.38
C SER A 210 -4.90 26.83 2.86
N LEU A 211 -5.97 26.24 3.39
CA LEU A 211 -7.33 26.48 2.94
C LEU A 211 -8.08 27.38 3.93
N ASP A 212 -8.78 28.36 3.39
CA ASP A 212 -9.86 29.05 4.08
C ASP A 212 -11.19 28.41 3.66
N ILE A 213 -11.60 27.40 4.42
CA ILE A 213 -12.81 26.60 4.16
C ILE A 213 -14.08 27.47 4.23
N ILE A 214 -14.07 28.52 5.05
CA ILE A 214 -15.24 29.40 5.24
C ILE A 214 -15.46 30.26 3.99
N ASN A 215 -14.40 30.82 3.43
CA ASN A 215 -14.47 31.71 2.26
C ASN A 215 -14.17 31.00 0.92
N GLN A 216 -13.91 29.68 0.94
CA GLN A 216 -13.56 28.85 -0.23
C GLN A 216 -12.38 29.43 -1.03
N ARG A 217 -11.32 29.80 -0.30
CA ARG A 217 -10.08 30.34 -0.86
C ARG A 217 -8.86 29.51 -0.48
N ILE A 218 -7.89 29.47 -1.38
CA ILE A 218 -6.58 28.84 -1.19
C ILE A 218 -5.59 29.97 -0.96
N PHE A 219 -4.76 29.83 0.08
CA PHE A 219 -3.61 30.70 0.32
C PHE A 219 -2.33 29.90 0.11
N TRP A 220 -1.32 30.54 -0.48
CA TRP A 220 -0.01 29.93 -0.67
C TRP A 220 1.12 30.91 -0.44
N ILE A 221 2.29 30.36 -0.18
CA ILE A 221 3.53 31.13 -0.05
C ILE A 221 4.42 30.80 -1.24
N GLN A 222 4.78 31.83 -2.01
CA GLN A 222 5.73 31.71 -3.12
C GLN A 222 7.08 32.30 -2.73
N TYR A 223 8.14 31.60 -3.11
CA TYR A 223 9.52 31.99 -2.89
C TYR A 223 10.24 32.20 -4.22
N SER A 224 10.81 33.39 -4.40
CA SER A 224 11.60 33.76 -5.56
C SER A 224 13.09 33.72 -5.24
N SER A 225 13.81 32.73 -5.77
CA SER A 225 15.28 32.64 -5.61
C SER A 225 16.02 33.84 -6.23
N ALA A 226 15.43 34.51 -7.22
CA ALA A 226 16.06 35.62 -7.94
C ALA A 226 16.00 36.98 -7.23
N LYS A 227 15.05 37.17 -6.29
CA LYS A 227 14.87 38.46 -5.56
C LYS A 227 14.93 38.32 -4.04
N SER A 228 14.99 37.08 -3.50
CA SER A 228 14.84 36.79 -2.07
C SER A 228 13.56 37.34 -1.44
N ASP A 229 12.55 37.65 -2.27
CA ASP A 229 11.25 38.15 -1.84
C ASP A 229 10.26 36.97 -1.71
N LEU A 230 9.62 36.89 -0.56
CA LEU A 230 8.49 36.00 -0.30
C LEU A 230 7.19 36.75 -0.54
N HIS A 231 6.22 36.11 -1.17
CA HIS A 231 4.89 36.68 -1.32
C HIS A 231 3.84 35.68 -0.86
N VAL A 232 2.76 36.20 -0.29
CA VAL A 232 1.57 35.40 0.04
C VAL A 232 0.53 35.63 -1.05
N GLY A 233 0.13 34.57 -1.74
CA GLY A 233 -0.93 34.62 -2.74
C GLY A 233 -2.23 34.04 -2.20
N SER A 234 -3.36 34.50 -2.74
CA SER A 234 -4.67 33.88 -2.52
C SER A 234 -5.48 33.77 -3.82
N CYS A 235 -6.29 32.73 -3.95
CA CYS A 235 -7.20 32.52 -5.09
C CYS A 235 -8.43 31.72 -4.64
N ASN A 236 -9.47 31.66 -5.48
CA ASN A 236 -10.63 30.79 -5.24
C ASN A 236 -10.33 29.34 -5.66
N TYR A 237 -11.17 28.37 -5.27
CA TYR A 237 -10.98 26.94 -5.58
C TYR A 237 -10.98 26.59 -7.08
N ASP A 238 -11.51 27.47 -7.93
CA ASP A 238 -11.46 27.34 -9.40
C ASP A 238 -10.24 28.04 -10.03
N GLY A 239 -9.31 28.57 -9.22
CA GLY A 239 -8.14 29.32 -9.71
C GLY A 239 -8.45 30.78 -10.13
N GLY A 240 -9.71 31.21 -10.02
CA GLY A 240 -10.13 32.59 -10.29
C GLY A 240 -9.75 33.60 -9.18
N SER A 241 -9.67 34.88 -9.53
CA SER A 241 -9.40 36.03 -8.62
C SER A 241 -8.11 35.90 -7.78
N VAL A 242 -6.98 35.83 -8.47
CA VAL A 242 -5.64 35.79 -7.85
C VAL A 242 -5.31 37.14 -7.22
N HIS A 243 -5.09 37.16 -5.90
CA HIS A 243 -4.61 38.33 -5.16
C HIS A 243 -3.25 38.03 -4.57
N LEU A 244 -2.25 38.83 -4.94
CA LEU A 244 -0.92 38.80 -4.34
C LEU A 244 -0.87 39.85 -3.24
N LEU A 245 -0.64 39.41 -2.00
CA LEU A 245 -0.37 40.28 -0.87
C LEU A 245 1.10 40.70 -0.96
N ASN A 246 1.35 42.01 -1.00
CA ASN A 246 2.69 42.59 -0.87
C ASN A 246 3.15 42.49 0.59
N HIS A 247 3.39 41.28 1.06
CA HIS A 247 3.95 41.02 2.38
C HIS A 247 5.45 40.74 2.22
N PHE A 248 6.30 41.65 2.69
CA PHE A 248 7.76 41.48 2.60
C PHE A 248 8.31 40.89 3.89
N THR A 249 8.80 39.66 3.84
CA THR A 249 9.61 39.08 4.91
C THR A 249 10.94 38.60 4.36
N ARG A 250 12.01 38.82 5.13
CA ARG A 250 13.39 38.51 4.73
C ARG A 250 13.78 37.05 4.94
N TYR A 251 12.94 36.26 5.62
CA TYR A 251 13.27 34.91 6.08
C TYR A 251 12.23 33.88 5.64
N PRO A 252 12.65 32.66 5.25
CA PRO A 252 11.75 31.64 4.75
C PRO A 252 10.75 31.16 5.81
N TYR A 253 9.50 30.95 5.40
CA TYR A 253 8.43 30.39 6.23
C TYR A 253 8.47 28.86 6.29
N PHE A 254 8.14 28.27 7.44
CA PHE A 254 8.10 26.82 7.66
C PHE A 254 6.68 26.26 7.80
N GLY A 255 5.87 26.84 8.68
CA GLY A 255 4.47 26.46 8.89
C GLY A 255 3.52 27.65 8.72
N MET A 256 2.29 27.40 8.28
CA MET A 256 1.21 28.39 8.18
C MET A 256 -0.16 27.74 8.38
N SER A 257 -1.02 28.40 9.16
CA SER A 257 -2.41 28.03 9.38
C SER A 257 -3.30 29.27 9.40
N LEU A 258 -4.55 29.13 8.95
CA LEU A 258 -5.50 30.23 8.84
C LEU A 258 -6.65 30.03 9.82
N PHE A 259 -7.08 31.11 10.47
CA PHE A 259 -8.27 31.09 11.29
C PHE A 259 -8.99 32.44 11.28
N VAL A 260 -10.24 32.44 10.85
CA VAL A 260 -11.08 33.65 10.74
C VAL A 260 -10.37 34.72 9.93
N GLU A 261 -9.91 35.84 10.51
CA GLU A 261 -9.20 36.92 9.79
C GLU A 261 -7.68 36.85 9.96
N ASP A 262 -7.18 35.92 10.77
CA ASP A 262 -5.78 35.83 11.15
C ASP A 262 -5.07 34.68 10.42
N MET A 263 -3.81 34.94 10.08
CA MET A 263 -2.84 34.01 9.54
C MET A 263 -1.74 33.81 10.58
N TYR A 264 -1.53 32.56 10.98
CA TYR A 264 -0.49 32.14 11.92
C TYR A 264 0.65 31.50 11.14
N TYR A 265 1.88 31.94 11.32
CA TYR A 265 3.03 31.39 10.61
C TYR A 265 4.32 31.38 11.45
N SER A 266 5.26 30.49 11.10
CA SER A 266 6.62 30.47 11.66
C SER A 266 7.65 30.96 10.65
N GLU A 267 8.61 31.76 11.11
CA GLU A 267 9.74 32.23 10.32
C GLU A 267 11.03 31.53 10.72
N TRP A 268 11.87 31.24 9.74
CA TRP A 268 13.23 30.74 9.97
C TRP A 268 14.03 31.74 10.80
N ASN A 269 14.70 31.25 11.85
CA ASN A 269 15.52 32.01 12.78
C ASN A 269 14.78 32.86 13.84
N THR A 270 13.45 32.91 13.82
CA THR A 270 12.68 33.42 14.97
C THR A 270 12.02 32.23 15.65
N SER A 271 12.48 31.84 16.85
CA SER A 271 11.84 30.81 17.69
C SER A 271 10.48 31.27 18.22
N ALA A 272 9.58 31.69 17.33
CA ALA A 272 8.31 32.34 17.63
C ALA A 272 7.29 32.08 16.53
N ILE A 273 6.02 32.11 16.91
CA ILE A 273 4.88 32.05 16.00
C ILE A 273 4.36 33.48 15.82
N TRP A 274 4.15 33.89 14.58
CA TRP A 274 3.62 35.20 14.23
C TRP A 274 2.14 35.10 13.86
N ARG A 275 1.35 36.08 14.30
CA ARG A 275 -0.04 36.26 13.90
C ARG A 275 -0.16 37.56 13.10
N ALA A 276 -0.71 37.50 11.89
CA ALA A 276 -0.96 38.67 11.04
C ALA A 276 -2.34 38.59 10.38
N ASN A 277 -2.94 39.72 9.98
CA ASN A 277 -4.20 39.69 9.26
C ASN A 277 -4.03 39.07 7.86
N LYS A 278 -4.86 38.09 7.50
CA LYS A 278 -4.74 37.34 6.23
C LYS A 278 -5.02 38.17 4.97
N HIS A 279 -5.68 39.33 5.09
CA HIS A 279 -6.07 40.18 3.96
C HIS A 279 -5.21 41.43 3.77
N THR A 280 -4.64 41.97 4.86
CA THR A 280 -3.80 43.16 4.79
C THR A 280 -2.34 42.87 5.10
N GLY A 281 -2.05 41.78 5.82
CA GLY A 281 -0.73 41.53 6.39
C GLY A 281 -0.38 42.45 7.57
N GLU A 282 -1.29 43.33 7.98
CA GLU A 282 -1.09 44.28 9.07
C GLU A 282 -1.51 43.66 10.42
N LYS A 283 -0.99 44.19 11.55
CA LYS A 283 -1.13 43.68 12.93
C LYS A 283 -0.32 42.41 13.27
N MET A 284 1.00 42.45 13.01
CA MET A 284 1.91 41.37 13.43
C MET A 284 2.05 41.30 14.96
N VAL A 285 1.60 40.19 15.56
CA VAL A 285 1.80 39.87 16.97
C VAL A 285 2.72 38.67 17.09
N LYS A 286 3.83 38.83 17.83
CA LYS A 286 4.79 37.77 18.10
C LYS A 286 4.37 36.97 19.34
N ILE A 287 4.08 35.69 19.15
CA ILE A 287 3.89 34.71 20.23
C ILE A 287 5.27 34.13 20.55
N SER A 288 5.84 34.52 21.69
CA SER A 288 7.21 34.14 22.07
C SER A 288 7.23 32.79 22.77
N LEU A 289 7.98 31.84 22.22
CA LEU A 289 8.22 30.53 22.82
C LEU A 289 9.42 30.66 23.80
N LYS A 290 9.31 30.08 25.00
CA LYS A 290 10.42 30.06 25.98
C LYS A 290 11.61 29.23 25.45
N PRO A 291 12.85 29.55 25.85
CA PRO A 291 14.00 29.55 24.95
C PRO A 291 14.37 28.15 24.48
N SER A 292 14.31 27.93 23.17
CA SER A 292 14.82 26.73 22.50
C SER A 292 15.11 27.04 21.03
N PHE A 293 16.19 26.43 20.51
CA PHE A 293 17.00 26.90 19.38
C PHE A 293 16.55 26.39 17.99
N LEU A 294 15.32 25.89 17.84
CA LEU A 294 14.80 25.38 16.57
C LEU A 294 13.43 26.01 16.22
N PRO A 295 13.16 26.38 14.95
CA PRO A 295 11.87 26.96 14.57
C PRO A 295 10.75 25.91 14.51
N PRO A 296 9.50 26.25 14.85
CA PRO A 296 8.35 25.34 14.70
C PRO A 296 8.15 24.94 13.25
N THR A 297 8.07 23.63 13.00
CA THR A 297 8.05 23.07 11.63
C THR A 297 6.64 23.03 11.04
N GLU A 298 5.65 22.61 11.81
CA GLU A 298 4.25 22.55 11.37
C GLU A 298 3.31 23.17 12.41
N ILE A 299 2.30 23.89 11.94
CA ILE A 299 1.36 24.67 12.77
C ILE A 299 -0.06 24.42 12.26
N LYS A 300 -0.99 24.09 13.17
CA LYS A 300 -2.43 23.96 12.88
C LYS A 300 -3.26 24.64 13.95
N VAL A 301 -4.28 25.39 13.56
CA VAL A 301 -5.32 25.90 14.48
C VAL A 301 -6.38 24.83 14.67
N VAL A 302 -6.70 24.48 15.92
CA VAL A 302 -7.71 23.47 16.26
C VAL A 302 -9.01 24.17 16.65
N TYR A 303 -10.02 24.07 15.78
CA TYR A 303 -11.36 24.59 16.06
C TYR A 303 -12.44 23.90 15.23
N GLN A 304 -13.68 23.85 15.74
CA GLN A 304 -14.79 23.14 15.08
C GLN A 304 -15.14 23.70 13.69
N LEU A 305 -15.01 25.01 13.47
CA LEU A 305 -15.35 25.62 12.17
C LEU A 305 -14.36 25.26 11.04
N LEU A 306 -13.16 24.76 11.38
CA LEU A 306 -12.19 24.30 10.40
C LEU A 306 -12.47 22.86 9.93
N GLN A 307 -13.36 22.13 10.62
CA GLN A 307 -13.86 20.81 10.18
C GLN A 307 -15.39 20.77 10.22
N PRO A 308 -16.06 21.51 9.31
CA PRO A 308 -17.51 21.66 9.34
C PRO A 308 -18.26 20.37 9.03
N THR A 309 -19.49 20.35 9.55
CA THR A 309 -20.60 19.49 9.16
C THR A 309 -20.80 19.38 7.65
N ALA A 310 -20.93 18.20 7.03
CA ALA A 310 -21.80 18.16 5.85
C ALA A 310 -23.18 18.69 6.33
N ARG A 311 -23.59 19.87 5.85
CA ARG A 311 -24.90 20.41 6.19
C ARG A 311 -25.93 19.42 5.64
N ASN A 312 -26.63 18.70 6.52
CA ASN A 312 -28.00 18.33 6.20
C ASN A 312 -28.68 19.63 5.75
N ASN A 313 -29.28 19.63 4.57
CA ASN A 313 -30.23 20.65 4.17
C ASN A 313 -31.43 20.58 5.14
N THR A 314 -31.28 21.16 6.32
CA THR A 314 -32.33 21.41 7.29
C THR A 314 -32.05 22.71 8.03
N GLN A 315 -32.48 23.80 7.40
CA GLN A 315 -33.12 25.02 7.92
C GLN A 315 -33.68 25.69 6.63
N ASP A 316 -34.97 25.84 6.36
CA ASP A 316 -36.18 25.93 7.21
C ASP A 316 -37.39 25.42 6.39
N SER A 317 -38.19 24.50 6.96
CA SER A 317 -39.61 24.70 7.38
C SER A 317 -40.63 24.51 6.24
N GLU A 318 -41.59 23.58 6.25
CA GLU A 318 -42.27 22.83 7.31
C GLU A 318 -42.65 21.43 6.79
N GLN A 319 -42.44 20.38 7.59
CA GLN A 319 -43.46 19.33 7.71
C GLN A 319 -43.18 18.45 8.93
N GLU A 320 -43.73 18.87 10.06
CA GLU A 320 -44.14 17.93 11.10
C GLU A 320 -45.29 17.05 10.58
N SER A 321 -45.18 15.78 10.96
CA SER A 321 -46.25 14.77 10.95
C SER A 321 -46.74 14.25 9.58
N CYS A 322 -46.35 13.01 9.27
CA CYS A 322 -47.33 12.04 8.84
C CYS A 322 -46.83 10.63 9.20
N ASN A 323 -47.09 10.21 10.44
CA ASN A 323 -47.13 8.79 10.75
C ASN A 323 -48.58 8.33 10.76
N LEU A 324 -48.83 7.29 9.95
CA LEU A 324 -49.93 6.32 9.97
C LEU A 324 -51.25 6.69 9.29
N LYS A 325 -51.50 6.08 8.12
CA LYS A 325 -52.26 4.82 8.03
C LYS A 325 -52.02 4.08 6.70
N LYS A 326 -52.10 2.76 6.81
CA LYS A 326 -51.98 1.71 5.80
C LYS A 326 -52.99 1.91 4.65
N GLY A 327 -52.49 1.95 3.40
CA GLY A 327 -53.29 1.83 2.16
C GLY A 327 -53.20 3.05 1.22
N ASP A 328 -52.91 2.82 -0.06
CA ASP A 328 -53.01 3.76 -1.21
C ASP A 328 -51.85 4.75 -1.50
N CYS A 329 -50.72 4.23 -1.98
CA CYS A 329 -50.06 4.61 -3.25
C CYS A 329 -48.71 3.84 -3.30
N ARG A 330 -48.67 2.73 -4.06
CA ARG A 330 -47.46 1.90 -4.22
C ARG A 330 -46.73 2.38 -5.49
N ILE A 331 -45.48 2.85 -5.32
CA ILE A 331 -44.52 3.37 -6.33
C ILE A 331 -44.61 4.91 -6.52
N SER A 332 -43.46 5.58 -6.37
CA SER A 332 -43.24 6.96 -5.90
C SER A 332 -43.37 8.11 -6.93
N VAL A 333 -43.83 9.29 -6.47
CA VAL A 333 -43.12 10.61 -6.35
C VAL A 333 -44.20 11.69 -6.07
N CYS A 334 -44.18 12.30 -4.88
CA CYS A 334 -45.06 13.43 -4.55
C CYS A 334 -44.48 14.74 -5.13
N GLY A 335 -45.19 15.35 -6.09
CA GLY A 335 -45.00 16.74 -6.46
C GLY A 335 -45.88 17.64 -5.60
N GLN A 336 -45.33 18.74 -5.09
CA GLN A 336 -46.06 19.72 -4.27
C GLN A 336 -47.19 20.39 -5.07
N ASP A 337 -48.45 20.12 -4.70
CA ASP A 337 -49.55 21.08 -4.83
C ASP A 337 -50.63 20.80 -3.75
N PRO A 338 -50.85 21.67 -2.74
CA PRO A 338 -51.69 21.38 -1.58
C PRO A 338 -53.21 21.38 -1.82
N LYS A 339 -53.70 21.39 -3.07
CA LYS A 339 -55.15 21.50 -3.36
C LYS A 339 -55.74 20.44 -4.30
N SER A 340 -55.00 19.42 -4.75
CA SER A 340 -55.58 18.33 -5.54
C SER A 340 -55.18 16.96 -5.02
N HIS A 341 -56.14 16.16 -4.59
CA HIS A 341 -55.95 14.77 -4.14
C HIS A 341 -55.73 13.83 -5.35
N ARG A 342 -54.65 13.99 -6.13
CA ARG A 342 -54.33 13.10 -7.25
C ARG A 342 -52.85 12.66 -7.20
N CYS A 343 -52.60 11.34 -7.08
CA CYS A 343 -51.25 10.77 -7.21
C CYS A 343 -50.71 11.02 -8.65
N LYS A 344 -49.40 11.19 -8.82
CA LYS A 344 -48.72 11.33 -10.14
C LYS A 344 -47.81 10.11 -10.33
N CYS A 345 -47.98 9.36 -11.41
CA CYS A 345 -47.23 8.12 -11.66
C CYS A 345 -45.92 8.37 -12.42
N ALA A 346 -44.93 7.50 -12.21
CA ALA A 346 -43.70 7.43 -12.99
C ALA A 346 -43.97 7.03 -14.45
N GLU A 347 -43.07 7.37 -15.38
CA GLU A 347 -43.14 6.91 -16.77
C GLU A 347 -43.18 5.37 -16.83
N GLY A 348 -43.96 4.81 -17.78
CA GLY A 348 -44.29 3.37 -17.83
C GLY A 348 -45.47 2.95 -16.96
N TYR A 349 -46.08 3.88 -16.20
CA TYR A 349 -47.25 3.60 -15.35
C TYR A 349 -48.36 4.63 -15.56
N THR A 350 -49.62 4.19 -15.57
CA THR A 350 -50.81 5.04 -15.70
C THR A 350 -51.61 5.08 -14.40
N LEU A 351 -52.27 6.21 -14.12
CA LEU A 351 -53.18 6.30 -12.99
C LEU A 351 -54.35 5.35 -13.19
N SER A 352 -54.66 4.54 -12.17
CA SER A 352 -55.91 3.78 -12.13
C SER A 352 -57.11 4.73 -12.21
N GLN A 353 -58.26 4.25 -12.70
CA GLN A 353 -59.48 5.05 -12.94
C GLN A 353 -59.97 5.80 -11.69
N ASP A 354 -59.65 5.28 -10.51
CA ASP A 354 -60.02 5.88 -9.21
C ASP A 354 -58.97 6.85 -8.65
N GLY A 355 -57.84 7.04 -9.33
CA GLY A 355 -56.79 8.00 -8.99
C GLY A 355 -55.90 7.67 -7.78
N LYS A 356 -55.99 6.43 -7.27
CA LYS A 356 -55.40 5.99 -6.01
C LYS A 356 -54.13 5.11 -6.10
N TYR A 357 -53.79 4.58 -7.27
CA TYR A 357 -52.55 3.83 -7.46
C TYR A 357 -52.14 3.81 -8.94
N CYS A 358 -50.86 3.53 -9.18
CA CYS A 358 -50.25 3.45 -10.50
C CYS A 358 -50.31 2.02 -11.03
N LYS A 359 -50.89 1.85 -12.21
CA LYS A 359 -50.94 0.57 -12.93
C LYS A 359 -49.87 0.56 -14.00
N ASP A 360 -49.12 -0.53 -14.08
CA ASP A 360 -48.17 -0.80 -15.16
C ASP A 360 -48.83 -0.65 -16.53
N VAL A 361 -48.17 0.06 -17.45
CA VAL A 361 -48.58 0.16 -18.84
C VAL A 361 -48.08 -1.09 -19.53
N ASN A 362 -48.97 -1.94 -20.03
CA ASN A 362 -48.55 -3.07 -20.83
C ASN A 362 -48.35 -2.63 -22.29
N GLU A 363 -47.16 -2.16 -22.65
CA GLU A 363 -46.90 -1.65 -24.00
C GLU A 363 -47.05 -2.74 -25.08
N CYS A 364 -46.76 -4.01 -24.76
CA CYS A 364 -46.96 -5.13 -25.69
C CYS A 364 -48.43 -5.36 -26.07
N ALA A 365 -49.38 -4.91 -25.24
CA ALA A 365 -50.81 -4.99 -25.56
C ALA A 365 -51.25 -3.94 -26.59
N PHE A 366 -50.50 -2.84 -26.74
CA PHE A 366 -50.87 -1.71 -27.59
C PHE A 366 -50.24 -1.73 -28.99
N TRP A 367 -49.37 -2.70 -29.30
CA TRP A 367 -48.71 -2.90 -30.61
C TRP A 367 -47.96 -1.67 -31.18
N ASN A 368 -47.71 -0.65 -30.36
CA ASN A 368 -47.03 0.61 -30.73
C ASN A 368 -45.57 0.66 -30.22
N HIS A 369 -45.05 -0.48 -29.78
CA HIS A 369 -43.78 -0.66 -29.08
C HIS A 369 -42.57 -0.89 -30.02
N GLY A 370 -42.80 -0.96 -31.34
CA GLY A 370 -41.73 -0.99 -32.34
C GLY A 370 -40.94 -2.30 -32.45
N CYS A 371 -41.37 -3.37 -31.77
CA CYS A 371 -40.83 -4.73 -31.98
C CYS A 371 -41.41 -5.36 -33.24
N THR A 372 -40.60 -6.10 -33.99
CA THR A 372 -41.03 -6.72 -35.26
C THR A 372 -41.80 -8.03 -35.10
N LEU A 373 -41.32 -9.00 -34.32
CA LEU A 373 -41.89 -10.36 -34.26
C LEU A 373 -42.37 -10.83 -32.87
N GLY A 374 -41.92 -10.23 -31.76
CA GLY A 374 -42.35 -10.61 -30.41
C GLY A 374 -42.08 -9.52 -29.37
N CYS A 375 -42.89 -9.49 -28.30
CA CYS A 375 -42.81 -8.51 -27.21
C CYS A 375 -43.25 -9.16 -25.89
N GLU A 376 -42.47 -8.95 -24.84
CA GLU A 376 -42.83 -9.33 -23.47
C GLU A 376 -42.82 -8.12 -22.53
N ASN A 377 -43.87 -8.01 -21.73
CA ASN A 377 -44.10 -6.87 -20.85
C ASN A 377 -43.49 -7.10 -19.47
N ILE A 378 -42.79 -6.12 -18.93
CA ILE A 378 -42.23 -6.11 -17.58
C ILE A 378 -42.75 -4.90 -16.79
N PRO A 379 -42.86 -4.95 -15.45
CA PRO A 379 -43.37 -3.80 -14.70
C PRO A 379 -42.55 -2.51 -14.92
N GLY A 380 -43.12 -1.54 -15.64
CA GLY A 380 -42.57 -0.24 -16.00
C GLY A 380 -41.91 -0.17 -17.38
N SER A 381 -41.87 -1.27 -18.16
CA SER A 381 -41.24 -1.30 -19.49
C SER A 381 -41.58 -2.58 -20.30
N TYR A 382 -40.95 -2.80 -21.46
CA TYR A 382 -41.11 -4.01 -22.28
C TYR A 382 -39.82 -4.34 -23.04
N TYR A 383 -39.67 -5.57 -23.51
CA TYR A 383 -38.56 -5.96 -24.40
C TYR A 383 -39.03 -6.84 -25.57
N CYS A 384 -38.30 -6.81 -26.68
CA CYS A 384 -38.64 -7.54 -27.89
C CYS A 384 -38.07 -8.96 -27.88
N THR A 385 -38.84 -9.94 -28.36
CA THR A 385 -38.42 -11.35 -28.48
C THR A 385 -38.56 -11.83 -29.93
N CYS A 386 -37.78 -12.84 -30.33
CA CYS A 386 -37.85 -13.43 -31.68
C CYS A 386 -38.24 -14.91 -31.60
N PRO A 387 -39.10 -15.40 -32.52
CA PRO A 387 -39.43 -16.82 -32.60
C PRO A 387 -38.23 -17.67 -33.06
N LYS A 388 -38.26 -18.97 -32.74
CA LYS A 388 -37.17 -19.92 -33.07
C LYS A 388 -36.82 -19.88 -34.56
N GLY A 389 -35.54 -19.68 -34.86
CA GLY A 389 -35.01 -19.50 -36.22
C GLY A 389 -34.70 -18.04 -36.59
N PHE A 390 -35.07 -17.08 -35.74
CA PHE A 390 -34.79 -15.66 -35.91
C PHE A 390 -33.99 -15.11 -34.72
N ILE A 391 -33.09 -14.16 -34.98
CA ILE A 391 -32.24 -13.50 -33.98
C ILE A 391 -32.57 -12.00 -33.88
N LEU A 392 -32.53 -11.46 -32.67
CA LEU A 392 -32.74 -10.04 -32.40
C LEU A 392 -31.47 -9.26 -32.76
N LEU A 393 -31.59 -8.26 -33.63
CA LEU A 393 -30.50 -7.40 -34.07
C LEU A 393 -30.07 -6.41 -32.98
N SER A 394 -28.92 -5.76 -33.17
CA SER A 394 -28.34 -4.77 -32.24
C SER A 394 -29.22 -3.54 -31.97
N ASP A 395 -30.27 -3.31 -32.76
CA ASP A 395 -31.28 -2.28 -32.53
C ASP A 395 -32.31 -2.65 -31.45
N GLY A 396 -32.25 -3.88 -30.91
CA GLY A 396 -33.12 -4.37 -29.85
C GLY A 396 -34.59 -4.49 -30.25
N LYS A 397 -34.92 -4.36 -31.54
CA LYS A 397 -36.30 -4.23 -32.05
C LYS A 397 -36.59 -5.07 -33.29
N ARG A 398 -35.59 -5.36 -34.12
CA ARG A 398 -35.75 -6.11 -35.37
C ARG A 398 -35.26 -7.55 -35.25
N CYS A 399 -36.08 -8.50 -35.71
CA CYS A 399 -35.73 -9.91 -35.79
C CYS A 399 -35.33 -10.30 -37.22
N HIS A 400 -34.21 -11.00 -37.40
CA HIS A 400 -33.70 -11.44 -38.69
C HIS A 400 -33.46 -12.95 -38.75
N GLU A 401 -33.57 -13.53 -39.94
CA GLU A 401 -33.41 -14.97 -40.16
C GLU A 401 -31.93 -15.39 -40.11
N LEU A 402 -31.64 -16.55 -39.54
CA LEU A 402 -30.29 -17.06 -39.30
C LEU A 402 -29.61 -17.53 -40.61
N ILE A 403 -28.91 -16.61 -41.30
CA ILE A 403 -28.07 -16.93 -42.46
C ILE A 403 -26.59 -16.87 -42.05
N SER A 404 -25.93 -18.03 -41.97
CA SER A 404 -24.53 -18.16 -41.54
C SER A 404 -23.55 -17.49 -42.52
N CYS A 405 -22.59 -16.73 -41.99
CA CYS A 405 -21.54 -16.06 -42.77
C CYS A 405 -20.62 -17.09 -43.47
N VAL A 406 -20.31 -16.88 -44.75
CA VAL A 406 -19.37 -17.73 -45.51
C VAL A 406 -17.95 -17.18 -45.33
N SER A 407 -17.16 -17.87 -44.50
CA SER A 407 -15.69 -17.80 -44.29
C SER A 407 -15.08 -16.83 -43.24
N ASN A 408 -13.89 -17.25 -42.77
CA ASN A 408 -13.23 -17.10 -41.46
C ASN A 408 -12.77 -15.71 -40.96
N ASP A 409 -13.17 -14.60 -41.59
CA ASP A 409 -12.54 -13.28 -41.35
C ASP A 409 -13.41 -12.27 -40.56
N THR A 410 -14.44 -12.75 -39.85
CA THR A 410 -15.43 -11.85 -39.22
C THR A 410 -14.99 -11.35 -37.84
N GLY A 411 -14.03 -12.02 -37.18
CA GLY A 411 -13.48 -11.57 -35.89
C GLY A 411 -14.50 -11.51 -34.74
N CYS A 412 -15.64 -12.21 -34.86
CA CYS A 412 -16.65 -12.30 -33.82
C CYS A 412 -16.22 -13.28 -32.71
N SER A 413 -16.50 -12.95 -31.45
CA SER A 413 -16.21 -13.82 -30.29
C SER A 413 -17.10 -15.07 -30.20
N HIS A 414 -18.33 -15.02 -30.72
CA HIS A 414 -19.27 -16.16 -30.74
C HIS A 414 -19.78 -16.48 -32.15
N GLY A 415 -20.78 -15.74 -32.67
CA GLY A 415 -21.48 -16.06 -33.92
C GLY A 415 -21.60 -14.89 -34.88
N CYS A 416 -21.78 -15.17 -36.18
CA CYS A 416 -21.93 -14.18 -37.27
C CYS A 416 -23.17 -14.46 -38.13
N VAL A 417 -23.91 -13.42 -38.49
CA VAL A 417 -25.03 -13.44 -39.45
C VAL A 417 -24.80 -12.44 -40.59
N MET A 418 -25.23 -12.79 -41.81
CA MET A 418 -25.24 -11.85 -42.94
C MET A 418 -26.51 -10.99 -42.92
N THR A 419 -26.38 -9.67 -42.80
CA THR A 419 -27.49 -8.71 -42.91
C THR A 419 -27.44 -7.94 -44.23
N SER A 420 -28.51 -7.23 -44.59
CA SER A 420 -28.56 -6.37 -45.78
C SER A 420 -27.49 -5.26 -45.79
N ASP A 421 -26.99 -4.89 -44.61
CA ASP A 421 -25.97 -3.85 -44.41
C ASP A 421 -24.56 -4.44 -44.18
N GLY A 422 -24.39 -5.78 -44.22
CA GLY A 422 -23.11 -6.49 -44.05
C GLY A 422 -23.11 -7.60 -42.98
N PRO A 423 -21.98 -8.28 -42.75
CA PRO A 423 -21.85 -9.29 -41.69
C PRO A 423 -21.90 -8.65 -40.30
N ALA A 424 -22.81 -9.13 -39.45
CA ALA A 424 -23.01 -8.67 -38.07
C ALA A 424 -22.76 -9.81 -37.07
N CYS A 425 -22.08 -9.52 -35.96
CA CYS A 425 -21.87 -10.49 -34.89
C CYS A 425 -23.08 -10.54 -33.95
N PHE A 426 -23.37 -11.72 -33.39
CA PHE A 426 -24.41 -11.89 -32.37
C PHE A 426 -23.93 -12.75 -31.20
N CYS A 427 -24.56 -12.56 -30.04
CA CYS A 427 -24.23 -13.23 -28.79
C CYS A 427 -25.30 -14.26 -28.39
N PRO A 428 -24.92 -15.35 -27.68
CA PRO A 428 -25.87 -16.34 -27.16
C PRO A 428 -26.72 -15.76 -26.01
N GLU A 429 -27.80 -16.47 -25.64
CA GLU A 429 -28.70 -16.06 -24.55
C GLU A 429 -27.93 -15.79 -23.24
N GLY A 430 -28.23 -14.66 -22.59
CA GLY A 430 -27.55 -14.20 -21.39
C GLY A 430 -26.19 -13.58 -21.68
N SER A 431 -25.98 -13.03 -22.89
CA SER A 431 -24.77 -12.30 -23.28
C SER A 431 -25.09 -11.11 -24.19
N VAL A 432 -24.35 -10.01 -24.02
CA VAL A 432 -24.54 -8.74 -24.73
C VAL A 432 -23.30 -8.43 -25.57
N LEU A 433 -23.52 -7.97 -26.80
CA LEU A 433 -22.45 -7.55 -27.71
C LEU A 433 -21.88 -6.20 -27.25
N GLU A 434 -20.56 -6.11 -27.09
CA GLU A 434 -19.88 -4.90 -26.68
C GLU A 434 -19.88 -3.83 -27.80
N GLU A 435 -19.49 -2.59 -27.45
CA GLU A 435 -19.46 -1.44 -28.37
C GLU A 435 -18.57 -1.67 -29.61
N ASP A 436 -17.66 -2.65 -29.53
CA ASP A 436 -16.78 -3.07 -30.62
C ASP A 436 -17.52 -3.83 -31.74
N GLY A 437 -18.78 -4.21 -31.52
CA GLY A 437 -19.62 -4.97 -32.44
C GLY A 437 -19.15 -6.39 -32.70
N LYS A 438 -18.23 -6.94 -31.87
CA LYS A 438 -17.55 -8.22 -32.09
C LYS A 438 -17.44 -9.10 -30.84
N THR A 439 -17.19 -8.53 -29.66
CA THR A 439 -17.03 -9.29 -28.41
C THR A 439 -18.34 -9.38 -27.63
N CYS A 440 -18.56 -10.52 -26.97
CA CYS A 440 -19.75 -10.77 -26.16
C CYS A 440 -19.38 -10.83 -24.68
N SER A 441 -20.15 -10.12 -23.86
CA SER A 441 -20.06 -10.11 -22.39
C SER A 441 -21.27 -10.84 -21.78
N GLY A 442 -21.07 -11.86 -20.94
CA GLY A 442 -22.16 -12.66 -20.36
C GLY A 442 -21.72 -14.06 -19.94
N CYS A 443 -22.62 -14.96 -19.53
CA CYS A 443 -22.21 -16.29 -19.01
C CYS A 443 -21.40 -17.14 -20.01
N SER A 444 -21.55 -16.88 -21.31
CA SER A 444 -20.81 -17.60 -22.36
C SER A 444 -19.48 -16.93 -22.75
N SER A 445 -19.12 -15.81 -22.14
CA SER A 445 -17.86 -15.10 -22.40
C SER A 445 -16.67 -15.80 -21.75
N LEU A 446 -15.46 -15.46 -22.20
CA LEU A 446 -14.18 -15.87 -21.58
C LEU A 446 -14.06 -15.48 -20.10
N ASP A 447 -14.90 -14.53 -19.68
CA ASP A 447 -14.91 -13.92 -18.39
C ASP A 447 -16.14 -14.42 -17.56
N ASN A 448 -16.90 -15.43 -18.04
CA ASN A 448 -18.01 -16.03 -17.27
C ASN A 448 -19.01 -14.97 -16.74
N GLY A 449 -19.27 -13.92 -17.53
CA GLY A 449 -20.18 -12.82 -17.18
C GLY A 449 -19.73 -11.95 -15.99
N GLY A 450 -18.47 -12.03 -15.58
CA GLY A 450 -18.01 -11.38 -14.34
C GLY A 450 -18.25 -12.20 -13.08
N CYS A 451 -18.75 -13.43 -13.19
CA CYS A 451 -18.99 -14.32 -12.06
C CYS A 451 -17.73 -15.13 -11.71
N SER A 452 -17.39 -15.16 -10.43
CA SER A 452 -16.26 -15.93 -9.86
C SER A 452 -16.38 -17.45 -10.03
N GLN A 453 -17.61 -17.98 -9.89
CA GLN A 453 -17.90 -19.41 -9.90
C GLN A 453 -19.06 -19.73 -10.87
N LEU A 454 -20.31 -19.61 -10.42
CA LEU A 454 -21.48 -19.96 -11.22
C LEU A 454 -22.08 -18.72 -11.89
N CYS A 455 -22.43 -18.82 -13.16
CA CYS A 455 -23.18 -17.81 -13.90
C CYS A 455 -24.47 -18.44 -14.44
N THR A 456 -25.63 -17.91 -14.05
CA THR A 456 -26.94 -18.38 -14.51
C THR A 456 -27.66 -17.28 -15.30
N PRO A 457 -28.04 -17.52 -16.56
CA PRO A 457 -28.75 -16.53 -17.36
C PRO A 457 -30.20 -16.37 -16.86
N LEU A 458 -30.63 -15.13 -16.64
CA LEU A 458 -32.01 -14.78 -16.22
C LEU A 458 -32.86 -14.28 -17.39
N SER A 459 -32.25 -13.64 -18.38
CA SER A 459 -32.90 -13.18 -19.62
C SER A 459 -31.88 -13.18 -20.76
N PRO A 460 -32.30 -12.93 -22.03
CA PRO A 460 -31.38 -12.88 -23.16
C PRO A 460 -30.23 -11.86 -22.99
N VAL A 461 -30.42 -10.84 -22.15
CA VAL A 461 -29.46 -9.74 -21.89
C VAL A 461 -29.01 -9.62 -20.43
N SER A 462 -29.47 -10.50 -19.53
CA SER A 462 -29.12 -10.43 -18.10
C SER A 462 -28.84 -11.80 -17.48
N TRP A 463 -27.96 -11.82 -16.48
CA TRP A 463 -27.54 -13.02 -15.75
C TRP A 463 -27.28 -12.69 -14.28
N GLU A 464 -27.29 -13.71 -13.43
CA GLU A 464 -26.92 -13.62 -12.02
C GLU A 464 -25.76 -14.56 -11.69
N CYS A 465 -24.98 -14.20 -10.67
CA CYS A 465 -23.87 -15.01 -10.20
C CYS A 465 -24.26 -15.81 -8.95
N GLY A 466 -23.82 -17.06 -8.90
CA GLY A 466 -23.98 -17.95 -7.75
C GLY A 466 -22.65 -18.51 -7.27
N CYS A 467 -22.65 -19.07 -6.06
CA CYS A 467 -21.49 -19.70 -5.44
C CYS A 467 -21.73 -21.18 -5.17
N PHE A 468 -20.66 -21.98 -5.21
CA PHE A 468 -20.67 -23.38 -4.81
C PHE A 468 -20.85 -23.52 -3.28
N PRO A 469 -21.32 -24.68 -2.81
CA PRO A 469 -21.46 -24.94 -1.37
C PRO A 469 -20.15 -24.69 -0.61
N GLY A 470 -20.23 -23.99 0.52
CA GLY A 470 -19.05 -23.54 1.28
C GLY A 470 -18.50 -22.18 0.86
N TYR A 471 -19.08 -21.52 -0.15
CA TYR A 471 -18.71 -20.16 -0.55
C TYR A 471 -19.90 -19.19 -0.39
N GLU A 472 -19.61 -17.96 0.05
CA GLU A 472 -20.59 -16.88 0.24
C GLU A 472 -20.42 -15.79 -0.82
N LEU A 473 -21.55 -15.43 -1.46
CA LEU A 473 -21.62 -14.36 -2.46
C LEU A 473 -21.37 -13.02 -1.78
N GLN A 474 -20.38 -12.29 -2.28
CA GLN A 474 -19.99 -10.99 -1.73
C GLN A 474 -21.00 -9.89 -2.11
N LEU A 475 -20.88 -8.73 -1.46
CA LEU A 475 -21.75 -7.55 -1.68
C LEU A 475 -21.80 -7.10 -3.15
N ASP A 476 -20.75 -7.41 -3.91
CA ASP A 476 -20.63 -7.13 -5.35
C ASP A 476 -21.55 -8.01 -6.23
N ARG A 477 -22.22 -9.01 -5.64
CA ARG A 477 -23.06 -10.02 -6.30
C ARG A 477 -22.35 -10.77 -7.44
N LYS A 478 -21.01 -10.84 -7.41
CA LYS A 478 -20.18 -11.42 -8.47
C LYS A 478 -19.07 -12.33 -7.93
N SER A 479 -18.45 -11.95 -6.82
CA SER A 479 -17.33 -12.68 -6.22
C SER A 479 -17.81 -13.63 -5.12
N CYS A 480 -17.16 -14.79 -5.02
CA CYS A 480 -17.50 -15.84 -4.05
C CYS A 480 -16.30 -16.07 -3.13
N LYS A 481 -16.49 -15.87 -1.83
CA LYS A 481 -15.45 -16.05 -0.81
C LYS A 481 -15.68 -17.32 -0.01
N ALA A 482 -14.60 -18.04 0.31
CA ALA A 482 -14.68 -19.26 1.10
C ALA A 482 -15.21 -18.96 2.51
N THR A 483 -16.13 -19.79 2.99
CA THR A 483 -16.60 -19.78 4.39
C THR A 483 -15.68 -20.63 5.24
N GLY A 484 -15.43 -20.19 6.48
CA GLY A 484 -14.60 -20.92 7.44
C GLY A 484 -13.40 -20.12 7.94
N PRO A 485 -12.31 -20.80 8.35
CA PRO A 485 -11.11 -20.14 8.88
C PRO A 485 -10.40 -19.34 7.78
N GLN A 486 -9.67 -18.29 8.17
CA GLN A 486 -8.96 -17.45 7.21
C GLN A 486 -7.89 -18.27 6.47
N PRO A 487 -7.87 -18.28 5.12
CA PRO A 487 -6.90 -19.03 4.34
C PRO A 487 -5.51 -18.40 4.40
N PHE A 488 -4.48 -19.25 4.34
CA PHE A 488 -3.09 -18.81 4.29
C PHE A 488 -2.25 -19.74 3.39
N LEU A 489 -1.08 -19.25 2.99
CA LEU A 489 -0.09 -19.99 2.23
C LEU A 489 0.98 -20.56 3.16
N LEU A 490 1.32 -21.81 2.92
CA LEU A 490 2.51 -22.46 3.45
C LEU A 490 3.50 -22.62 2.29
N PHE A 491 4.77 -22.25 2.51
CA PHE A 491 5.78 -22.37 1.46
C PHE A 491 7.15 -22.72 2.02
N ALA A 492 7.93 -23.43 1.22
CA ALA A 492 9.31 -23.78 1.53
C ALA A 492 10.26 -22.67 1.03
N ASN A 493 11.15 -22.19 1.89
CA ASN A 493 12.07 -21.09 1.63
C ASN A 493 13.52 -21.54 1.86
N THR A 494 14.03 -22.39 0.98
CA THR A 494 15.36 -23.03 1.01
C THR A 494 15.73 -23.72 2.33
N HIS A 495 15.85 -22.99 3.44
CA HIS A 495 16.30 -23.41 4.76
C HIS A 495 15.20 -23.41 5.84
N ASP A 496 14.02 -22.87 5.54
CA ASP A 496 12.89 -22.89 6.47
C ASP A 496 11.54 -23.07 5.77
N ILE A 497 10.53 -23.47 6.54
CA ILE A 497 9.13 -23.50 6.09
C ILE A 497 8.42 -22.35 6.76
N ARG A 498 7.74 -21.53 5.95
CA ARG A 498 7.08 -20.30 6.40
C ARG A 498 5.59 -20.34 6.10
N ARG A 499 4.83 -19.59 6.90
CA ARG A 499 3.42 -19.31 6.62
C ARG A 499 3.18 -17.82 6.44
N ILE A 500 2.25 -17.49 5.55
CA ILE A 500 1.84 -16.12 5.26
C ILE A 500 0.35 -16.10 4.88
N TYR A 501 -0.42 -15.18 5.46
CA TYR A 501 -1.83 -15.03 5.06
C TYR A 501 -1.93 -14.37 3.69
N PHE A 502 -3.07 -14.52 3.01
CA PHE A 502 -3.27 -13.91 1.69
C PHE A 502 -3.14 -12.38 1.70
N ASP A 503 -3.41 -11.74 2.84
CA ASP A 503 -3.28 -10.30 3.03
C ASP A 503 -1.82 -9.86 3.34
N GLY A 504 -0.87 -10.80 3.37
CA GLY A 504 0.54 -10.54 3.72
C GLY A 504 0.82 -10.40 5.22
N THR A 505 -0.21 -10.53 6.07
CA THR A 505 -0.10 -10.45 7.53
C THR A 505 0.40 -11.76 8.15
N LYS A 506 0.86 -11.70 9.42
CA LYS A 506 1.42 -12.84 10.20
C LYS A 506 2.45 -13.66 9.39
N TYR A 507 3.47 -12.96 8.93
CA TYR A 507 4.62 -13.58 8.28
C TYR A 507 5.56 -14.16 9.34
N GLU A 508 5.60 -15.49 9.45
CA GLU A 508 6.41 -16.16 10.46
C GLU A 508 7.03 -17.47 9.95
N SER A 509 8.18 -17.82 10.53
CA SER A 509 8.84 -19.10 10.28
C SER A 509 8.25 -20.16 11.19
N LEU A 510 7.73 -21.24 10.60
CA LEU A 510 7.17 -22.37 11.34
C LEU A 510 8.28 -23.29 11.86
N LEU A 511 9.30 -23.49 11.03
CA LEU A 511 10.42 -24.39 11.29
C LEU A 511 11.72 -23.64 10.94
N SER A 512 12.26 -22.90 11.91
CA SER A 512 13.38 -21.96 11.70
C SER A 512 14.78 -22.59 11.66
N GLN A 513 14.89 -23.92 11.56
CA GLN A 513 16.17 -24.63 11.75
C GLN A 513 16.23 -25.95 10.96
N GLN A 514 16.05 -25.90 9.64
CA GLN A 514 16.18 -27.10 8.81
C GLN A 514 17.65 -27.32 8.39
N MET A 515 18.14 -28.55 8.56
CA MET A 515 19.38 -28.98 7.91
C MET A 515 19.06 -29.33 6.45
N GLY A 516 19.64 -28.62 5.49
CA GLY A 516 19.50 -28.89 4.05
C GLY A 516 18.38 -28.11 3.35
N VAL A 517 18.22 -28.38 2.04
CA VAL A 517 17.32 -27.64 1.15
C VAL A 517 15.98 -28.36 0.98
N VAL A 518 14.89 -27.71 1.40
CA VAL A 518 13.51 -28.21 1.23
C VAL A 518 12.89 -27.59 -0.02
N LEU A 519 12.55 -28.45 -1.00
CA LEU A 519 11.89 -28.03 -2.26
C LEU A 519 10.44 -28.50 -2.34
N ALA A 520 10.15 -29.71 -1.83
CA ALA A 520 8.83 -30.31 -1.83
C ALA A 520 8.14 -30.12 -0.48
N LEU A 521 6.88 -29.69 -0.52
CA LEU A 521 6.03 -29.46 0.65
C LEU A 521 4.58 -29.67 0.27
N ASP A 522 3.83 -30.40 1.10
CA ASP A 522 2.37 -30.50 1.05
C ASP A 522 1.80 -30.77 2.46
N HIS A 523 0.48 -30.67 2.62
CA HIS A 523 -0.21 -30.80 3.90
C HIS A 523 -1.31 -31.88 3.86
N ASP A 524 -1.56 -32.50 5.00
CA ASP A 524 -2.71 -33.35 5.24
C ASP A 524 -3.72 -32.63 6.16
N LEU A 525 -4.93 -32.40 5.65
CA LEU A 525 -6.02 -31.75 6.42
C LEU A 525 -6.56 -32.63 7.55
N VAL A 526 -6.50 -33.96 7.41
CA VAL A 526 -7.17 -34.88 8.35
C VAL A 526 -6.37 -35.05 9.63
N GLU A 527 -5.06 -35.30 9.53
CA GLU A 527 -4.16 -35.37 10.69
C GLU A 527 -3.56 -34.02 11.08
N ASN A 528 -3.75 -32.99 10.25
CA ASN A 528 -3.17 -31.65 10.42
C ASN A 528 -1.62 -31.68 10.50
N LYS A 529 -1.00 -32.46 9.60
CA LYS A 529 0.46 -32.65 9.49
C LYS A 529 1.00 -32.13 8.16
N ILE A 530 2.24 -31.64 8.18
CA ILE A 530 2.99 -31.21 7.00
C ILE A 530 3.98 -32.28 6.59
N TYR A 531 4.11 -32.48 5.27
CA TYR A 531 5.02 -33.44 4.65
C TYR A 531 5.99 -32.69 3.78
N PHE A 532 7.28 -32.92 3.95
CA PHE A 532 8.31 -32.21 3.20
C PHE A 532 9.53 -33.10 2.92
N ALA A 533 10.21 -32.83 1.81
CA ALA A 533 11.35 -33.62 1.37
C ALA A 533 12.63 -32.79 1.32
N HIS A 534 13.71 -33.39 1.83
CA HIS A 534 15.04 -32.79 1.81
C HIS A 534 15.83 -33.30 0.62
N THR A 535 16.27 -32.39 -0.24
CA THR A 535 17.10 -32.74 -1.40
C THR A 535 18.54 -33.09 -1.01
N THR A 536 19.10 -32.36 -0.06
CA THR A 536 20.50 -32.56 0.38
C THR A 536 20.65 -33.77 1.30
N LEU A 537 19.67 -34.00 2.16
CA LEU A 537 19.68 -35.10 3.13
C LEU A 537 19.05 -36.39 2.60
N LYS A 538 18.34 -36.32 1.46
CA LYS A 538 17.75 -37.45 0.74
C LYS A 538 16.74 -38.25 1.56
N TRP A 539 15.86 -37.56 2.28
CA TRP A 539 14.77 -38.20 3.02
C TRP A 539 13.49 -37.36 2.98
N ILE A 540 12.37 -38.00 3.31
CA ILE A 540 11.06 -37.37 3.48
C ILE A 540 10.69 -37.39 4.96
N GLU A 541 10.23 -36.24 5.44
CA GLU A 541 9.85 -36.02 6.84
C GLU A 541 8.41 -35.53 6.96
N ARG A 542 7.89 -35.67 8.18
CA ARG A 542 6.59 -35.18 8.59
C ARG A 542 6.70 -34.44 9.92
N ALA A 543 5.93 -33.37 10.08
CA ALA A 543 5.79 -32.65 11.34
C ALA A 543 4.35 -32.16 11.53
N ASN A 544 3.99 -31.75 12.75
CA ASN A 544 2.73 -31.06 12.99
C ASN A 544 2.75 -29.62 12.43
N MET A 545 1.57 -29.01 12.28
CA MET A 545 1.43 -27.62 11.82
C MET A 545 2.04 -26.55 12.75
N ASP A 546 2.48 -26.93 13.95
CA ASP A 546 3.23 -26.09 14.89
C ASP A 546 4.74 -26.40 14.89
N GLY A 547 5.19 -27.33 14.05
CA GLY A 547 6.57 -27.82 13.99
C GLY A 547 6.93 -28.90 15.03
N SER A 548 5.97 -29.32 15.88
CA SER A 548 6.18 -30.39 16.86
C SER A 548 6.08 -31.80 16.23
N GLU A 549 6.44 -32.84 17.00
CA GLU A 549 6.37 -34.26 16.60
C GLU A 549 6.98 -34.55 15.22
N ARG A 550 8.24 -34.14 15.04
CA ARG A 550 8.99 -34.35 13.80
C ARG A 550 9.45 -35.80 13.67
N GLU A 551 9.13 -36.40 12.52
CA GLU A 551 9.37 -37.82 12.24
C GLU A 551 9.98 -37.98 10.82
N ILE A 552 11.01 -38.81 10.69
CA ILE A 552 11.56 -39.20 9.39
C ILE A 552 10.76 -40.41 8.88
N LEU A 553 10.19 -40.31 7.69
CA LEU A 553 9.32 -41.36 7.11
C LEU A 553 10.07 -42.28 6.14
N ILE A 554 10.84 -41.69 5.22
CA ILE A 554 11.56 -42.45 4.19
C ILE A 554 12.98 -41.90 4.12
N GLN A 555 13.96 -42.77 4.36
CA GLN A 555 15.39 -42.44 4.29
C GLN A 555 16.12 -43.25 3.20
N GLU A 556 15.57 -44.40 2.83
CA GLU A 556 16.16 -45.27 1.81
C GLU A 556 15.52 -45.02 0.44
N ALA A 557 16.33 -45.21 -0.60
CA ALA A 557 15.90 -45.14 -1.98
C ALA A 557 15.37 -43.77 -2.48
N ILE A 558 15.79 -42.66 -1.88
CA ILE A 558 15.57 -41.29 -2.39
C ILE A 558 16.90 -40.70 -2.89
N ASP A 559 16.86 -39.94 -3.99
CA ASP A 559 18.01 -39.17 -4.47
C ASP A 559 17.74 -37.66 -4.50
N THR A 560 16.86 -37.18 -5.38
CA THR A 560 16.49 -35.75 -5.46
C THR A 560 14.96 -35.58 -5.57
N PRO A 561 14.26 -35.57 -4.42
CA PRO A 561 12.82 -35.38 -4.40
C PRO A 561 12.48 -33.91 -4.71
N GLU A 562 11.85 -33.63 -5.84
CA GLU A 562 11.53 -32.25 -6.26
C GLU A 562 10.13 -31.80 -5.83
N SER A 563 9.14 -32.70 -5.80
CA SER A 563 7.76 -32.38 -5.38
C SER A 563 7.08 -33.55 -4.68
N ILE A 564 6.08 -33.23 -3.86
CA ILE A 564 5.28 -34.17 -3.08
C ILE A 564 3.80 -33.78 -3.17
N ALA A 565 2.91 -34.75 -3.29
CA ALA A 565 1.47 -34.56 -3.28
C ALA A 565 0.81 -35.59 -2.36
N VAL A 566 0.01 -35.10 -1.41
CA VAL A 566 -0.73 -35.89 -0.44
C VAL A 566 -2.13 -36.17 -0.98
N ASP A 567 -2.51 -37.44 -1.01
CA ASP A 567 -3.88 -37.91 -1.23
C ASP A 567 -4.57 -38.08 0.12
N TRP A 568 -5.34 -37.05 0.48
CA TRP A 568 -6.02 -36.96 1.77
C TRP A 568 -7.19 -37.93 1.92
N ILE A 569 -7.75 -38.43 0.81
CA ILE A 569 -8.89 -39.37 0.81
C ILE A 569 -8.39 -40.81 0.93
N ASN A 570 -7.44 -41.22 0.08
CA ASN A 570 -6.91 -42.59 0.08
C ASN A 570 -5.76 -42.79 1.06
N ARG A 571 -5.37 -41.74 1.81
CA ARG A 571 -4.33 -41.76 2.85
C ARG A 571 -2.96 -42.22 2.33
N LYS A 572 -2.55 -41.70 1.17
CA LYS A 572 -1.25 -41.95 0.54
C LYS A 572 -0.56 -40.65 0.17
N PHE A 573 0.75 -40.69 -0.07
CA PHE A 573 1.46 -39.57 -0.69
C PHE A 573 2.32 -40.06 -1.85
N TYR A 574 2.53 -39.16 -2.80
CA TYR A 574 3.25 -39.38 -4.04
C TYR A 574 4.39 -38.38 -4.12
N TRP A 575 5.53 -38.78 -4.66
CA TRP A 575 6.65 -37.87 -4.89
C TRP A 575 7.33 -38.16 -6.23
N THR A 576 7.95 -37.12 -6.76
CA THR A 576 8.80 -37.15 -7.95
C THR A 576 10.25 -37.17 -7.53
N ASP A 577 11.02 -38.15 -8.03
CA ASP A 577 12.47 -38.20 -7.83
C ASP A 577 13.16 -37.97 -9.16
N ARG A 578 13.82 -36.82 -9.28
CA ARG A 578 14.52 -36.44 -10.51
C ARG A 578 15.79 -37.27 -10.72
N GLY A 579 16.51 -37.56 -9.63
CA GLY A 579 17.79 -38.25 -9.66
C GLY A 579 17.64 -39.71 -10.03
N LYS A 580 16.48 -40.30 -9.70
CA LYS A 580 16.11 -41.66 -10.09
C LYS A 580 15.17 -41.76 -11.27
N SER A 581 14.75 -40.62 -11.84
CA SER A 581 13.85 -40.55 -12.99
C SER A 581 12.55 -41.33 -12.83
N HIS A 582 11.94 -41.32 -11.64
CA HIS A 582 10.70 -42.05 -11.39
C HIS A 582 9.73 -41.29 -10.48
N ILE A 583 8.50 -41.77 -10.46
CA ILE A 583 7.45 -41.33 -9.54
C ILE A 583 7.09 -42.51 -8.64
N ALA A 584 7.09 -42.24 -7.34
CA ALA A 584 6.84 -43.23 -6.32
C ALA A 584 5.73 -42.79 -5.37
N ARG A 585 5.16 -43.77 -4.68
CA ARG A 585 4.03 -43.63 -3.77
C ARG A 585 4.31 -44.38 -2.48
N SER A 586 3.79 -43.85 -1.38
CA SER A 586 3.75 -44.54 -0.09
C SER A 586 2.45 -44.27 0.66
N ASP A 587 2.19 -45.07 1.67
CA ASP A 587 1.20 -44.74 2.69
C ASP A 587 1.71 -43.56 3.53
N LEU A 588 0.82 -42.79 4.16
CA LEU A 588 1.18 -41.60 4.96
C LEU A 588 2.17 -41.84 6.12
N ASN A 589 2.43 -43.11 6.47
CA ASN A 589 3.40 -43.53 7.48
C ASN A 589 4.75 -44.02 6.89
N GLY A 590 4.94 -43.98 5.57
CA GLY A 590 6.22 -44.31 4.91
C GLY A 590 6.58 -45.80 4.82
N ARG A 591 5.68 -46.73 5.21
CA ARG A 591 5.99 -48.16 5.32
C ARG A 591 5.93 -48.95 4.01
N HIS A 592 5.07 -48.57 3.07
CA HIS A 592 4.84 -49.31 1.83
C HIS A 592 5.21 -48.46 0.61
N ASN A 593 6.51 -48.44 0.28
CA ASN A 593 7.04 -47.63 -0.80
C ASN A 593 7.00 -48.41 -2.12
N GLU A 594 6.32 -47.87 -3.12
CA GLU A 594 6.14 -48.48 -4.44
C GLU A 594 6.50 -47.47 -5.53
N VAL A 595 7.28 -47.89 -6.52
CA VAL A 595 7.52 -47.09 -7.73
C VAL A 595 6.36 -47.35 -8.69
N ILE A 596 5.63 -46.30 -9.07
CA ILE A 596 4.44 -46.41 -9.93
C ILE A 596 4.74 -46.05 -11.39
N ILE A 597 5.72 -45.18 -11.63
CA ILE A 597 6.11 -44.77 -12.99
C ILE A 597 7.63 -44.68 -13.07
N GLU A 598 8.23 -45.56 -13.87
CA GLU A 598 9.68 -45.62 -14.13
C GLU A 598 10.02 -45.52 -15.63
N LYS A 599 9.07 -45.91 -16.50
CA LYS A 599 9.29 -45.97 -17.95
C LYS A 599 8.90 -44.64 -18.58
N ASP A 600 9.65 -44.23 -19.61
CA ASP A 600 9.40 -42.99 -20.35
C ASP A 600 9.24 -41.77 -19.42
N VAL A 601 9.99 -41.68 -18.33
CA VAL A 601 10.09 -40.50 -17.46
C VAL A 601 11.56 -40.20 -17.31
N SER A 602 11.95 -38.94 -17.47
CA SER A 602 13.36 -38.54 -17.44
C SER A 602 13.68 -37.61 -16.28
N GLN A 603 12.96 -36.49 -16.16
CA GLN A 603 13.19 -35.52 -15.08
C GLN A 603 11.84 -35.02 -14.55
N PRO A 604 11.12 -35.86 -13.78
CA PRO A 604 9.83 -35.49 -13.21
C PRO A 604 10.02 -34.41 -12.14
N ARG A 605 9.15 -33.39 -12.13
CA ARG A 605 9.27 -32.22 -11.24
C ARG A 605 8.01 -31.99 -10.43
N GLY A 606 7.05 -31.22 -10.93
CA GLY A 606 5.80 -30.93 -10.24
C GLY A 606 4.85 -32.13 -10.28
N ILE A 607 4.10 -32.34 -9.20
CA ILE A 607 3.09 -33.40 -9.11
C ILE A 607 1.84 -32.88 -8.40
N ALA A 608 0.67 -33.27 -8.90
CA ALA A 608 -0.62 -32.97 -8.30
C ALA A 608 -1.55 -34.19 -8.39
N VAL A 609 -2.33 -34.43 -7.35
CA VAL A 609 -3.22 -35.59 -7.24
C VAL A 609 -4.67 -35.13 -7.18
N HIS A 610 -5.55 -35.79 -7.92
CA HIS A 610 -6.99 -35.60 -7.83
C HIS A 610 -7.65 -36.89 -7.33
N PRO A 611 -7.91 -37.01 -6.02
CA PRO A 611 -8.42 -38.25 -5.43
C PRO A 611 -9.80 -38.67 -5.95
N THR A 612 -10.73 -37.71 -6.09
CA THR A 612 -12.10 -37.96 -6.57
C THR A 612 -12.14 -38.42 -8.03
N ALA A 613 -11.33 -37.80 -8.90
CA ALA A 613 -11.17 -38.21 -10.30
C ALA A 613 -10.26 -39.44 -10.48
N LYS A 614 -9.58 -39.89 -9.40
CA LYS A 614 -8.57 -40.97 -9.40
C LYS A 614 -7.46 -40.76 -10.43
N LYS A 615 -7.04 -39.51 -10.61
CA LYS A 615 -5.97 -39.14 -11.54
C LYS A 615 -4.78 -38.51 -10.84
N LEU A 616 -3.60 -38.78 -11.38
CA LEU A 616 -2.33 -38.19 -11.02
C LEU A 616 -1.81 -37.37 -12.20
N PHE A 617 -1.26 -36.18 -11.94
CA PHE A 617 -0.70 -35.29 -12.95
C PHE A 617 0.73 -34.89 -12.58
N TRP A 618 1.62 -34.82 -13.55
CA TRP A 618 2.99 -34.38 -13.32
C TRP A 618 3.62 -33.67 -14.53
N THR A 619 4.69 -32.93 -14.26
CA THR A 619 5.52 -32.29 -15.26
C THR A 619 6.85 -33.05 -15.43
N ASP A 620 7.29 -33.25 -16.67
CA ASP A 620 8.57 -33.87 -17.02
C ASP A 620 9.43 -32.85 -17.79
N LEU A 621 10.62 -32.57 -17.27
CA LEU A 621 11.64 -31.67 -17.83
C LEU A 621 12.62 -32.40 -18.77
N GLY A 622 12.38 -33.67 -19.06
CA GLY A 622 13.25 -34.50 -19.88
C GLY A 622 13.53 -33.95 -21.28
N ILE A 623 14.23 -34.76 -22.07
CA ILE A 623 14.56 -34.44 -23.48
C ILE A 623 13.31 -34.01 -24.27
N ASN A 624 12.16 -34.60 -23.95
CA ASN A 624 10.85 -34.22 -24.47
C ASN A 624 9.98 -33.66 -23.32
N PRO A 625 9.95 -32.33 -23.12
CA PRO A 625 9.19 -31.73 -22.04
C PRO A 625 7.68 -31.93 -22.27
N ARG A 626 7.00 -32.42 -21.23
CA ARG A 626 5.59 -32.82 -21.32
C ARG A 626 4.90 -32.74 -19.98
N ILE A 627 3.58 -32.61 -20.04
CA ILE A 627 2.68 -32.72 -18.90
C ILE A 627 1.83 -33.94 -19.13
N GLU A 628 1.78 -34.80 -18.14
CA GLU A 628 1.20 -36.12 -18.26
C GLU A 628 0.23 -36.42 -17.13
N SER A 629 -0.67 -37.34 -17.41
CA SER A 629 -1.67 -37.84 -16.49
C SER A 629 -1.66 -39.36 -16.47
N SER A 630 -2.01 -39.95 -15.33
CA SER A 630 -2.22 -41.40 -15.19
C SER A 630 -3.27 -41.67 -14.11
N SER A 631 -3.67 -42.92 -13.96
CA SER A 631 -4.41 -43.36 -12.78
C SER A 631 -3.54 -43.23 -11.51
N LEU A 632 -4.16 -43.27 -10.33
CA LEU A 632 -3.42 -43.30 -9.04
C LEU A 632 -2.48 -44.51 -8.89
N GLN A 633 -2.57 -45.50 -9.77
CA GLN A 633 -1.75 -46.72 -9.80
C GLN A 633 -0.66 -46.63 -10.89
N GLY A 634 -0.61 -45.56 -11.69
CA GLY A 634 0.33 -45.39 -12.79
C GLY A 634 -0.11 -46.03 -14.12
N SER A 635 -1.35 -46.53 -14.21
CA SER A 635 -1.93 -47.05 -15.46
C SER A 635 -2.55 -45.94 -16.32
N ASP A 636 -2.95 -46.25 -17.55
CA ASP A 636 -3.74 -45.37 -18.43
C ASP A 636 -3.11 -43.99 -18.64
N ARG A 637 -1.82 -44.01 -18.98
CA ARG A 637 -1.01 -42.81 -19.15
C ARG A 637 -1.46 -42.00 -20.36
N LEU A 638 -1.70 -40.71 -20.16
CA LEU A 638 -2.15 -39.76 -21.17
C LEU A 638 -1.24 -38.53 -21.17
N ILE A 639 -0.96 -38.01 -22.36
CA ILE A 639 -0.21 -36.76 -22.54
C ILE A 639 -1.22 -35.62 -22.58
N ILE A 640 -1.13 -34.70 -21.62
CA ILE A 640 -1.99 -33.52 -21.52
C ILE A 640 -1.45 -32.38 -22.39
N ALA A 641 -0.13 -32.17 -22.37
CA ALA A 641 0.53 -31.18 -23.20
C ALA A 641 1.95 -31.63 -23.58
N ASN A 642 2.34 -31.43 -24.84
CA ASN A 642 3.67 -31.71 -25.37
C ASN A 642 4.20 -30.64 -26.35
N THR A 643 3.41 -29.61 -26.64
CA THR A 643 3.77 -28.49 -27.51
C THR A 643 4.02 -27.23 -26.67
N ASP A 644 4.89 -26.35 -27.15
CA ASP A 644 5.24 -25.10 -26.49
C ASP A 644 5.63 -25.26 -25.01
N LEU A 645 6.31 -26.35 -24.65
CA LEU A 645 6.87 -26.56 -23.33
C LEU A 645 8.39 -26.54 -23.42
N VAL A 646 9.04 -25.87 -22.48
CA VAL A 646 10.50 -25.86 -22.36
C VAL A 646 10.87 -26.37 -20.98
N TRP A 647 10.56 -25.63 -19.91
CA TRP A 647 10.83 -26.04 -18.53
C TRP A 647 9.56 -26.01 -17.66
N PRO A 648 8.61 -26.94 -17.88
CA PRO A 648 7.44 -27.05 -17.03
C PRO A 648 7.87 -27.37 -15.58
N SER A 649 7.55 -26.48 -14.65
CA SER A 649 7.96 -26.55 -13.25
C SER A 649 6.80 -26.98 -12.37
N GLY A 650 6.09 -26.04 -11.75
CA GLY A 650 5.00 -26.29 -10.83
C GLY A 650 3.68 -26.63 -11.54
N ILE A 651 2.87 -27.47 -10.91
CA ILE A 651 1.52 -27.84 -11.36
C ILE A 651 0.55 -27.89 -10.17
N THR A 652 -0.68 -27.44 -10.37
CA THR A 652 -1.74 -27.43 -9.37
C THR A 652 -3.11 -27.62 -10.01
N ILE A 653 -4.12 -27.92 -9.20
CA ILE A 653 -5.48 -28.25 -9.64
C ILE A 653 -6.47 -27.32 -8.92
N ASP A 654 -7.36 -26.70 -9.69
CA ASP A 654 -8.59 -26.12 -9.16
C ASP A 654 -9.65 -27.23 -9.10
N TYR A 655 -9.85 -27.80 -7.91
CA TYR A 655 -10.78 -28.92 -7.67
C TYR A 655 -12.26 -28.52 -7.81
N VAL A 656 -12.58 -27.23 -7.79
CA VAL A 656 -13.96 -26.75 -7.93
C VAL A 656 -14.31 -26.58 -9.40
N ALA A 657 -13.36 -26.09 -10.20
CA ALA A 657 -13.54 -25.87 -11.63
C ALA A 657 -13.07 -27.03 -12.52
N ASP A 658 -12.46 -28.08 -11.95
CA ASP A 658 -11.79 -29.18 -12.67
C ASP A 658 -10.80 -28.67 -13.73
N LYS A 659 -9.88 -27.78 -13.31
CA LYS A 659 -8.85 -27.19 -14.19
C LYS A 659 -7.44 -27.38 -13.66
N LEU A 660 -6.51 -27.62 -14.57
CA LEU A 660 -5.07 -27.68 -14.34
C LEU A 660 -4.45 -26.31 -14.57
N TYR A 661 -3.53 -25.94 -13.69
CA TYR A 661 -2.68 -24.78 -13.82
C TYR A 661 -1.22 -25.20 -13.69
N TRP A 662 -0.34 -24.73 -14.57
CA TRP A 662 1.09 -24.98 -14.48
C TRP A 662 1.90 -23.76 -14.91
N CYS A 663 3.17 -23.75 -14.53
CA CYS A 663 4.11 -22.72 -14.95
C CYS A 663 5.28 -23.30 -15.74
N ASP A 664 5.80 -22.51 -16.68
CA ASP A 664 7.03 -22.83 -17.42
C ASP A 664 8.11 -21.82 -17.06
N ALA A 665 9.18 -22.33 -16.45
CA ALA A 665 10.25 -21.51 -15.88
C ALA A 665 11.13 -20.83 -16.94
N LYS A 666 11.17 -21.35 -18.17
CA LYS A 666 12.03 -20.82 -19.25
C LYS A 666 11.24 -19.96 -20.22
N GLN A 667 10.00 -20.31 -20.48
CA GLN A 667 9.10 -19.50 -21.29
C GLN A 667 8.49 -18.33 -20.53
N SER A 668 8.61 -18.27 -19.20
CA SER A 668 8.12 -17.14 -18.41
C SER A 668 6.60 -16.99 -18.49
N VAL A 669 5.87 -18.12 -18.50
CA VAL A 669 4.41 -18.18 -18.65
C VAL A 669 3.75 -19.01 -17.56
N ILE A 670 2.49 -18.69 -17.29
CA ILE A 670 1.56 -19.53 -16.52
C ILE A 670 0.41 -19.88 -17.44
N GLU A 671 0.09 -21.16 -17.51
CA GLU A 671 -0.92 -21.73 -18.39
C GLU A 671 -2.00 -22.45 -17.60
N MET A 672 -3.16 -22.60 -18.24
CA MET A 672 -4.29 -23.35 -17.71
C MET A 672 -4.92 -24.22 -18.78
N ALA A 673 -5.47 -25.37 -18.39
CA ALA A 673 -6.29 -26.23 -19.25
C ALA A 673 -7.31 -27.01 -18.41
N ASN A 674 -8.26 -27.65 -19.07
CA ASN A 674 -9.13 -28.64 -18.43
C ASN A 674 -8.32 -29.90 -18.06
N LEU A 675 -8.85 -30.78 -17.20
CA LEU A 675 -8.16 -32.01 -16.76
C LEU A 675 -7.79 -32.98 -17.91
N ASP A 676 -8.44 -32.86 -19.07
CA ASP A 676 -8.17 -33.65 -20.28
C ASP A 676 -7.18 -32.98 -21.25
N GLY A 677 -6.73 -31.75 -20.94
CA GLY A 677 -5.86 -30.93 -21.78
C GLY A 677 -6.59 -30.03 -22.78
N SER A 678 -7.93 -30.12 -22.87
CA SER A 678 -8.73 -29.23 -23.72
C SER A 678 -8.79 -27.80 -23.13
N GLY A 679 -9.11 -26.82 -23.97
CA GLY A 679 -9.24 -25.43 -23.51
C GLY A 679 -7.94 -24.80 -23.00
N ARG A 680 -6.77 -25.29 -23.45
CA ARG A 680 -5.46 -24.77 -23.07
C ARG A 680 -5.32 -23.29 -23.43
N ARG A 681 -4.96 -22.48 -22.43
CA ARG A 681 -4.81 -21.03 -22.51
C ARG A 681 -3.61 -20.56 -21.70
N ARG A 682 -2.87 -19.59 -22.24
CA ARG A 682 -1.85 -18.84 -21.48
C ARG A 682 -2.53 -17.74 -20.65
N LEU A 683 -2.34 -17.77 -19.34
CA LEU A 683 -2.91 -16.80 -18.40
C LEU A 683 -2.00 -15.58 -18.24
N ILE A 684 -0.67 -15.79 -18.19
CA ILE A 684 0.35 -14.74 -18.07
C ILE A 684 1.44 -14.95 -19.14
N GLN A 685 1.94 -13.85 -19.72
CA GLN A 685 3.01 -13.87 -20.72
C GLN A 685 4.04 -12.75 -20.47
N ASN A 686 5.34 -13.06 -20.62
CA ASN A 686 6.50 -12.14 -20.64
C ASN A 686 6.80 -11.31 -19.38
N ASP A 687 6.04 -11.45 -18.30
CA ASP A 687 6.22 -10.63 -17.09
C ASP A 687 6.60 -11.46 -15.84
N VAL A 688 7.00 -12.72 -16.01
CA VAL A 688 7.43 -13.62 -14.93
C VAL A 688 8.84 -14.07 -15.23
N ASP A 689 9.79 -13.91 -14.32
CA ASP A 689 11.19 -14.15 -14.67
C ASP A 689 11.53 -15.64 -14.55
N HIS A 690 11.36 -16.22 -13.35
CA HIS A 690 11.60 -17.66 -13.13
C HIS A 690 10.56 -18.30 -12.20
N PRO A 691 9.36 -18.64 -12.72
CA PRO A 691 8.32 -19.27 -11.91
C PRO A 691 8.68 -20.71 -11.51
N PHE A 692 8.53 -21.03 -10.22
CA PHE A 692 8.85 -22.36 -9.69
C PHE A 692 7.62 -23.18 -9.29
N ALA A 693 6.76 -22.66 -8.41
CA ALA A 693 5.53 -23.32 -7.99
C ALA A 693 4.31 -22.45 -8.29
N VAL A 694 3.15 -23.10 -8.36
CA VAL A 694 1.85 -22.46 -8.57
C VAL A 694 0.83 -23.08 -7.61
N ALA A 695 -0.09 -22.27 -7.09
CA ALA A 695 -1.21 -22.68 -6.27
C ALA A 695 -2.45 -21.86 -6.66
N VAL A 696 -3.64 -22.42 -6.56
CA VAL A 696 -4.89 -21.76 -6.94
C VAL A 696 -5.90 -21.84 -5.79
N PHE A 697 -6.58 -20.73 -5.51
CA PHE A 697 -7.67 -20.71 -4.53
C PHE A 697 -8.57 -19.47 -4.75
N GLU A 698 -9.88 -19.65 -4.57
CA GLU A 698 -10.91 -18.62 -4.85
C GLU A 698 -10.78 -18.07 -6.28
N ASP A 699 -10.55 -16.76 -6.42
CA ASP A 699 -10.37 -16.07 -7.71
C ASP A 699 -8.91 -15.76 -8.01
N HIS A 700 -7.97 -16.36 -7.28
CA HIS A 700 -6.55 -16.03 -7.34
C HIS A 700 -5.66 -17.23 -7.68
N VAL A 701 -4.66 -16.95 -8.50
CA VAL A 701 -3.52 -17.84 -8.76
C VAL A 701 -2.28 -17.24 -8.11
N TRP A 702 -1.60 -18.05 -7.32
CA TRP A 702 -0.39 -17.73 -6.59
C TRP A 702 0.78 -18.45 -7.22
N PHE A 703 1.92 -17.80 -7.39
CA PHE A 703 3.12 -18.46 -7.88
C PHE A 703 4.40 -17.87 -7.27
N SER A 704 5.44 -18.69 -7.19
CA SER A 704 6.73 -18.30 -6.63
C SER A 704 7.70 -17.96 -7.75
N ASP A 705 8.40 -16.82 -7.64
CA ASP A 705 9.42 -16.38 -8.59
C ASP A 705 10.79 -16.36 -7.90
N TRP A 706 11.72 -17.14 -8.44
CA TRP A 706 13.09 -17.25 -7.92
C TRP A 706 13.98 -16.07 -8.30
N ALA A 707 13.70 -15.35 -9.38
CA ALA A 707 14.52 -14.21 -9.78
C ALA A 707 14.21 -12.97 -8.92
N LYS A 708 12.94 -12.78 -8.56
CA LYS A 708 12.47 -11.68 -7.70
C LYS A 708 12.40 -12.06 -6.22
N SER A 709 12.70 -13.32 -5.89
CA SER A 709 12.60 -13.91 -4.55
C SER A 709 11.28 -13.53 -3.85
N SER A 710 10.15 -13.78 -4.52
CA SER A 710 8.83 -13.33 -4.03
C SER A 710 7.71 -14.29 -4.41
N VAL A 711 6.60 -14.20 -3.69
CA VAL A 711 5.35 -14.89 -4.04
C VAL A 711 4.41 -13.88 -4.65
N ILE A 712 3.87 -14.17 -5.84
CA ILE A 712 3.03 -13.25 -6.59
C ILE A 712 1.63 -13.84 -6.73
N ARG A 713 0.62 -13.02 -6.48
CA ARG A 713 -0.80 -13.30 -6.69
C ARG A 713 -1.29 -12.62 -7.96
N VAL A 714 -2.12 -13.29 -8.74
CA VAL A 714 -2.85 -12.72 -9.87
C VAL A 714 -4.29 -13.21 -9.89
N ASP A 715 -5.15 -12.52 -10.62
CA ASP A 715 -6.52 -12.94 -10.87
C ASP A 715 -6.57 -14.16 -11.83
N LYS A 716 -7.30 -15.22 -11.46
CA LYS A 716 -7.33 -16.51 -12.19
C LYS A 716 -7.93 -16.42 -13.59
N ARG A 717 -8.74 -15.38 -13.86
CA ARG A 717 -9.57 -15.26 -15.05
C ARG A 717 -8.93 -14.33 -16.08
N THR A 718 -8.34 -13.24 -15.59
CA THR A 718 -7.72 -12.19 -16.41
C THR A 718 -6.19 -12.27 -16.46
N GLY A 719 -5.55 -12.88 -15.46
CA GLY A 719 -4.08 -12.86 -15.31
C GLY A 719 -3.52 -11.47 -14.91
N LYS A 720 -4.41 -10.53 -14.55
CA LYS A 720 -4.08 -9.15 -14.14
C LYS A 720 -4.15 -9.01 -12.62
N ASN A 721 -4.15 -7.77 -12.10
CA ASN A 721 -4.22 -7.47 -10.66
C ASN A 721 -3.11 -8.13 -9.83
N ARG A 722 -1.87 -7.91 -10.28
CA ARG A 722 -0.71 -8.55 -9.68
C ARG A 722 -0.38 -7.94 -8.33
N VAL A 723 -0.26 -8.80 -7.32
CA VAL A 723 0.19 -8.41 -5.99
C VAL A 723 1.40 -9.25 -5.63
N CYS A 724 2.54 -8.59 -5.37
CA CYS A 724 3.79 -9.24 -5.03
C CYS A 724 3.96 -9.21 -3.50
N LEU A 725 3.89 -10.37 -2.85
CA LEU A 725 4.21 -10.55 -1.45
C LEU A 725 5.72 -10.72 -1.31
N ARG A 726 6.37 -9.68 -0.76
CA ARG A 726 7.81 -9.65 -0.48
C ARG A 726 8.07 -9.72 1.02
N GLY A 727 9.11 -10.46 1.39
CA GLY A 727 9.62 -10.57 2.75
C GLY A 727 11.08 -11.02 2.71
N SER A 728 11.62 -11.51 3.83
CA SER A 728 12.96 -12.15 3.87
C SER A 728 12.97 -13.55 3.21
N MET A 729 12.42 -13.65 2.00
CA MET A 729 12.34 -14.86 1.19
C MET A 729 13.60 -14.92 0.31
N LEU A 730 14.29 -16.06 0.30
CA LEU A 730 15.50 -16.28 -0.52
C LEU A 730 15.10 -16.96 -1.83
N ARG A 731 14.52 -18.16 -1.75
CA ARG A 731 13.96 -18.90 -2.89
C ARG A 731 12.68 -19.62 -2.47
N PRO A 732 11.52 -18.95 -2.55
CA PRO A 732 10.25 -19.61 -2.30
C PRO A 732 10.07 -20.73 -3.34
N SER A 733 10.02 -21.97 -2.90
CA SER A 733 9.97 -23.16 -3.76
C SER A 733 8.53 -23.66 -3.84
N SER A 734 8.15 -24.74 -3.13
CA SER A 734 6.76 -25.20 -3.09
C SER A 734 5.81 -24.19 -2.44
N LEU A 735 4.58 -24.10 -2.97
CA LEU A 735 3.49 -23.25 -2.50
C LEU A 735 2.25 -24.10 -2.27
N VAL A 736 1.66 -24.01 -1.08
CA VAL A 736 0.50 -24.80 -0.67
C VAL A 736 -0.51 -23.90 0.01
N VAL A 737 -1.77 -23.94 -0.44
CA VAL A 737 -2.87 -23.22 0.22
C VAL A 737 -3.44 -24.08 1.34
N ILE A 738 -3.57 -23.49 2.53
CA ILE A 738 -4.17 -24.14 3.69
C ILE A 738 -5.57 -23.57 3.91
N HIS A 739 -6.57 -24.36 3.55
CA HIS A 739 -7.99 -24.11 3.82
C HIS A 739 -8.79 -25.43 3.66
N PRO A 740 -9.84 -25.69 4.44
CA PRO A 740 -10.68 -26.90 4.28
C PRO A 740 -11.21 -27.12 2.86
N LEU A 741 -11.65 -26.05 2.21
CA LEU A 741 -12.14 -26.09 0.82
C LEU A 741 -11.03 -26.24 -0.25
N ALA A 742 -9.75 -26.07 0.09
CA ALA A 742 -8.66 -26.22 -0.87
C ALA A 742 -8.40 -27.69 -1.26
N LYS A 743 -8.80 -28.64 -0.40
CA LYS A 743 -8.74 -30.09 -0.63
C LYS A 743 -10.11 -30.71 -0.28
N PRO A 744 -11.12 -30.54 -1.16
CA PRO A 744 -12.49 -30.94 -0.86
C PRO A 744 -12.64 -32.46 -0.71
N GLY A 745 -13.68 -32.90 0.00
CA GLY A 745 -13.96 -34.32 0.24
C GLY A 745 -13.11 -34.97 1.35
N ALA A 746 -12.29 -34.19 2.05
CA ALA A 746 -11.69 -34.62 3.30
C ALA A 746 -12.77 -34.68 4.39
N ASP A 747 -12.90 -35.82 5.08
CA ASP A 747 -13.74 -35.93 6.28
C ASP A 747 -12.84 -35.92 7.53
N PRO A 748 -12.74 -34.79 8.25
CA PRO A 748 -11.91 -34.72 9.46
C PRO A 748 -12.47 -35.56 10.61
N CYS A 749 -13.73 -35.98 10.56
CA CYS A 749 -14.33 -36.85 11.59
C CYS A 749 -13.77 -38.29 11.53
N THR A 750 -13.19 -38.71 10.40
CA THR A 750 -12.60 -40.06 10.27
C THR A 750 -11.38 -40.27 11.17
N TYR A 751 -10.67 -39.21 11.53
CA TYR A 751 -9.49 -39.28 12.40
C TYR A 751 -9.78 -38.64 13.76
N LYS A 752 -9.61 -39.44 14.82
CA LYS A 752 -9.87 -39.03 16.23
C LYS A 752 -11.23 -38.30 16.41
N ASN A 753 -12.27 -38.68 15.68
CA ASN A 753 -13.60 -38.04 15.71
C ASN A 753 -13.55 -36.52 15.46
N GLY A 754 -12.62 -36.00 14.64
CA GLY A 754 -12.41 -34.57 14.44
C GLY A 754 -11.93 -33.80 15.69
N GLY A 755 -11.55 -34.54 16.73
CA GLY A 755 -11.29 -34.02 18.08
C GLY A 755 -12.55 -33.81 18.92
N CYS A 756 -13.73 -34.26 18.48
CA CYS A 756 -14.99 -34.15 19.21
C CYS A 756 -15.16 -35.26 20.27
N GLU A 757 -15.69 -34.90 21.44
CA GLU A 757 -15.94 -35.85 22.53
C GLU A 757 -17.16 -36.76 22.27
N HIS A 758 -18.27 -36.19 21.80
CA HIS A 758 -19.49 -36.94 21.50
C HIS A 758 -19.67 -37.19 20.00
N ILE A 759 -20.33 -36.27 19.28
CA ILE A 759 -20.72 -36.48 17.88
C ILE A 759 -19.92 -35.49 17.03
N CYS A 760 -19.26 -36.00 15.98
CA CYS A 760 -18.63 -35.17 14.95
C CYS A 760 -19.50 -35.18 13.70
N LYS A 761 -19.82 -34.00 13.18
CA LYS A 761 -20.47 -33.84 11.89
C LYS A 761 -19.56 -33.05 10.96
N GLU A 762 -19.24 -33.60 9.81
CA GLU A 762 -18.49 -32.88 8.78
C GLU A 762 -19.39 -31.86 8.07
N THR A 763 -18.86 -30.67 7.83
CA THR A 763 -19.51 -29.64 7.02
C THR A 763 -18.43 -28.89 6.23
N PHE A 764 -18.30 -29.20 4.95
CA PHE A 764 -17.38 -28.57 4.00
C PHE A 764 -15.89 -28.62 4.43
N GLY A 765 -15.43 -29.75 4.94
CA GLY A 765 -14.07 -30.00 5.41
C GLY A 765 -13.81 -29.53 6.85
N ILE A 766 -14.84 -29.07 7.56
CA ILE A 766 -14.75 -28.63 8.97
C ILE A 766 -15.48 -29.64 9.86
N ALA A 767 -14.80 -30.13 10.89
CA ALA A 767 -15.43 -30.95 11.93
C ALA A 767 -16.27 -30.08 12.88
N GLN A 768 -17.59 -30.24 12.82
CA GLN A 768 -18.53 -29.61 13.74
C GLN A 768 -18.89 -30.59 14.87
N CYS A 769 -18.39 -30.33 16.08
CA CYS A 769 -18.75 -31.12 17.25
C CYS A 769 -20.14 -30.78 17.77
N LEU A 770 -20.96 -31.80 18.00
CA LEU A 770 -22.30 -31.75 18.59
C LEU A 770 -22.33 -32.60 19.87
N CYS A 771 -23.13 -32.16 20.83
CA CYS A 771 -23.33 -32.87 22.09
C CYS A 771 -24.67 -33.61 22.07
N GLN A 772 -24.73 -34.78 22.71
CA GLN A 772 -25.98 -35.52 22.93
C GLN A 772 -26.93 -34.73 23.84
N GLU A 773 -28.23 -35.04 23.79
CA GLU A 773 -29.26 -34.38 24.61
C GLU A 773 -28.87 -34.39 26.10
N GLY A 774 -28.97 -33.24 26.76
CA GLY A 774 -28.54 -33.04 28.15
C GLY A 774 -27.08 -32.58 28.33
N PHE A 775 -26.32 -32.39 27.26
CA PHE A 775 -24.95 -31.89 27.30
C PHE A 775 -24.79 -30.60 26.47
N GLN A 776 -24.04 -29.63 26.98
CA GLN A 776 -23.71 -28.38 26.30
C GLN A 776 -22.23 -28.33 25.91
N LYS A 777 -21.96 -27.72 24.76
CA LYS A 777 -20.62 -27.59 24.19
C LYS A 777 -19.74 -26.62 25.00
N THR A 778 -18.50 -26.99 25.29
CA THR A 778 -17.53 -26.15 26.02
C THR A 778 -16.94 -25.04 25.14
N GLN A 779 -16.23 -24.07 25.73
CA GLN A 779 -15.60 -22.93 25.02
C GLN A 779 -14.62 -23.36 23.92
N ASP A 780 -13.92 -24.49 24.09
CA ASP A 780 -13.03 -25.06 23.06
C ASP A 780 -13.78 -25.61 21.84
N GLY A 781 -15.11 -25.68 21.91
CA GLY A 781 -15.95 -26.14 20.82
C GLY A 781 -15.76 -27.62 20.44
N LYS A 782 -15.14 -28.42 21.30
CA LYS A 782 -14.82 -29.84 21.04
C LYS A 782 -15.26 -30.81 22.14
N LYS A 783 -15.41 -30.35 23.38
CA LYS A 783 -15.86 -31.15 24.53
C LYS A 783 -17.31 -30.83 24.90
N CYS A 784 -17.96 -31.76 25.60
CA CYS A 784 -19.37 -31.69 25.97
C CYS A 784 -19.52 -31.84 27.49
N GLN A 785 -20.12 -30.84 28.14
CA GLN A 785 -20.36 -30.82 29.58
C GLN A 785 -21.83 -31.12 29.89
N SER A 786 -22.08 -31.97 30.90
CA SER A 786 -23.45 -32.31 31.33
C SER A 786 -24.15 -31.10 31.94
N LEU A 787 -25.37 -30.80 31.50
CA LEU A 787 -26.30 -29.92 32.20
C LEU A 787 -26.87 -30.69 33.39
N ASN A 788 -26.24 -30.57 34.56
CA ASN A 788 -26.79 -31.18 35.78
C ASN A 788 -28.13 -30.50 36.13
N SER A 789 -29.19 -31.29 35.98
CA SER A 789 -30.50 -31.08 36.55
C SER A 789 -30.41 -30.95 38.07
N HIS A 790 -30.52 -29.74 38.60
CA HIS A 790 -30.92 -29.57 40.00
C HIS A 790 -32.44 -29.68 40.09
N GLN A 791 -32.91 -30.90 40.32
CA GLN A 791 -34.22 -31.15 40.90
C GLN A 791 -34.25 -30.55 42.31
N THR A 792 -35.25 -29.70 42.57
CA THR A 792 -35.69 -29.38 43.93
C THR A 792 -36.42 -30.59 44.50
N GLU A 793 -36.15 -30.82 45.78
CA GLU A 793 -36.55 -31.90 46.67
C GLU A 793 -38.00 -32.38 46.56
N ALA A 794 -38.20 -33.70 46.70
CA ALA A 794 -38.79 -34.29 47.92
C ALA A 794 -39.22 -35.74 47.65
N GLY A 795 -38.90 -36.65 48.59
CA GLY A 795 -39.71 -37.85 48.78
C GLY A 795 -38.99 -39.17 48.97
N THR A 796 -38.41 -39.35 50.16
CA THR A 796 -38.56 -40.58 50.99
C THR A 796 -38.32 -41.98 50.39
N SER A 797 -37.27 -42.63 50.90
CA SER A 797 -37.33 -43.84 51.75
C SER A 797 -36.52 -45.09 51.32
N LYS A 798 -35.82 -45.63 52.33
CA LYS A 798 -35.22 -46.98 52.52
C LYS A 798 -33.78 -47.14 52.03
N MET A 799 -32.76 -47.22 52.91
CA MET A 799 -32.43 -48.18 53.99
C MET A 799 -31.89 -49.53 53.48
N ASN A 800 -30.58 -49.77 53.65
CA ASN A 800 -29.91 -50.93 54.28
C ASN A 800 -28.37 -50.80 54.06
N LEU A 801 -27.54 -50.72 55.12
CA LEU A 801 -26.84 -51.84 55.79
C LEU A 801 -26.08 -52.74 54.78
N SER A 802 -24.76 -52.98 54.87
CA SER A 802 -23.97 -53.28 56.07
C SER A 802 -22.47 -53.47 55.78
N ASN A 803 -21.63 -53.18 56.80
CA ASN A 803 -20.41 -53.92 57.25
C ASN A 803 -19.11 -53.75 56.43
N ASP A 804 -17.89 -53.79 56.98
CA ASP A 804 -17.29 -53.65 58.31
C ASP A 804 -15.74 -53.67 58.08
N THR A 805 -14.95 -53.31 59.09
CA THR A 805 -13.51 -53.63 59.33
C THR A 805 -12.37 -52.88 58.64
N THR A 806 -11.82 -51.90 59.39
CA THR A 806 -10.43 -51.78 59.94
C THR A 806 -9.17 -52.06 59.10
N ALA A 807 -8.26 -51.07 59.06
CA ALA A 807 -6.86 -51.10 59.58
C ALA A 807 -6.23 -49.68 59.40
N LEU A 808 -5.83 -48.97 60.48
CA LEU A 808 -4.43 -48.74 60.93
C LEU A 808 -3.49 -48.17 59.83
N GLU A 809 -2.65 -47.14 59.99
CA GLU A 809 -2.14 -46.35 61.12
C GLU A 809 -1.21 -45.24 60.56
N ASN A 810 -1.10 -44.11 61.29
CA ASN A 810 0.10 -43.27 61.60
C ASN A 810 0.99 -42.70 60.47
N VAL A 811 1.22 -41.37 60.34
CA VAL A 811 1.82 -40.34 61.25
C VAL A 811 3.37 -40.25 61.16
N LEU A 812 3.86 -38.99 61.15
CA LEU A 812 5.23 -38.45 61.33
C LEU A 812 6.11 -38.39 60.07
N GLY A 813 6.91 -37.34 59.78
CA GLY A 813 7.28 -36.09 60.46
C GLY A 813 8.26 -35.29 59.56
N ARG A 814 8.17 -33.96 59.55
CA ARG A 814 9.18 -32.98 60.05
C ARG A 814 10.48 -32.77 59.23
N THR A 815 10.56 -31.54 58.69
CA THR A 815 11.66 -30.54 58.69
C THR A 815 13.06 -30.91 58.16
N LEU A 816 13.62 -30.07 57.28
CA LEU A 816 14.90 -29.37 57.43
C LEU A 816 15.13 -28.38 56.27
N GLU A 817 15.54 -27.15 56.58
CA GLU A 817 16.11 -26.16 55.66
C GLU A 817 17.51 -26.61 55.21
N ASP A 818 17.91 -26.36 53.94
CA ASP A 818 19.16 -25.66 53.64
C ASP A 818 19.24 -25.17 52.18
N ASN A 819 20.06 -24.14 52.00
CA ASN A 819 20.29 -23.29 50.82
C ASN A 819 21.00 -23.99 49.64
N ASN A 820 20.64 -23.64 48.39
CA ASN A 820 21.57 -23.06 47.41
C ASN A 820 20.93 -22.70 46.06
N ARG A 821 21.40 -21.58 45.50
CA ARG A 821 21.04 -20.94 44.23
C ARG A 821 21.51 -21.76 43.01
N VAL A 822 20.75 -21.72 41.90
CA VAL A 822 21.07 -21.00 40.64
C VAL A 822 20.04 -21.39 39.54
N GLU A 823 19.49 -20.36 38.91
CA GLU A 823 18.79 -20.19 37.61
C GLU A 823 18.20 -21.40 36.85
N GLN A 824 16.90 -21.33 36.54
CA GLN A 824 16.34 -21.02 35.20
C GLN A 824 14.81 -21.26 35.18
N GLN A 825 14.04 -20.21 34.89
CA GLN A 825 12.65 -20.29 34.39
C GLN A 825 12.63 -20.90 32.95
N PRO A 826 11.50 -21.36 32.36
CA PRO A 826 10.11 -20.92 32.59
C PRO A 826 9.01 -22.02 32.53
N LYS A 827 7.90 -21.89 33.28
CA LYS A 827 6.59 -22.47 32.90
C LYS A 827 5.39 -21.68 33.46
N HIS A 828 4.59 -21.20 32.52
CA HIS A 828 3.12 -21.05 32.45
C HIS A 828 2.27 -20.66 33.67
N GLY A 829 1.38 -19.69 33.43
CA GLY A 829 0.13 -19.54 34.16
C GLY A 829 -0.78 -18.49 33.52
N LEU A 830 -1.68 -18.95 32.65
CA LEU A 830 -2.90 -18.21 32.28
C LEU A 830 -3.71 -17.92 33.54
N VAL A 831 -4.23 -16.71 33.67
CA VAL A 831 -5.43 -16.42 34.47
C VAL A 831 -6.30 -15.46 33.66
N ALA A 832 -7.53 -15.88 33.42
CA ALA A 832 -8.65 -15.02 33.09
C ALA A 832 -9.67 -15.18 34.22
N GLU A 833 -10.26 -14.08 34.71
CA GLU A 833 -11.65 -14.04 35.17
C GLU A 833 -12.17 -12.61 35.40
N ILE A 834 -13.15 -12.23 34.57
CA ILE A 834 -14.48 -11.60 34.80
C ILE A 834 -14.64 -10.30 35.65
N MET A 835 -15.52 -9.43 35.14
CA MET A 835 -15.86 -8.05 35.56
C MET A 835 -16.39 -7.86 36.99
N VAL A 836 -16.01 -6.72 37.59
CA VAL A 836 -16.76 -5.99 38.63
C VAL A 836 -16.63 -4.48 38.35
N THR A 837 -17.75 -3.77 38.30
CA THR A 837 -17.81 -2.30 38.41
C THR A 837 -17.55 -1.92 39.87
N ASP A 838 -16.64 -0.99 40.15
CA ASP A 838 -16.74 -0.01 41.24
C ASP A 838 -15.71 1.14 41.07
N GLU A 839 -16.21 2.36 41.21
CA GLU A 839 -15.61 3.70 41.32
C GLU A 839 -14.08 3.90 41.16
N ASP A 840 -13.66 4.58 40.09
CA ASP A 840 -12.30 5.11 39.90
C ASP A 840 -11.98 6.25 40.89
N GLY A 841 -11.04 6.00 41.82
CA GLY A 841 -10.53 6.97 42.81
C GLY A 841 -9.54 8.03 42.30
N CYS A 842 -9.28 8.14 40.99
CA CYS A 842 -8.30 9.10 40.44
C CYS A 842 -8.85 10.51 40.16
N ALA A 843 -10.07 10.81 40.60
CA ALA A 843 -10.69 12.12 40.37
C ALA A 843 -10.13 13.32 41.20
N PRO A 844 -9.45 13.16 42.36
CA PRO A 844 -9.03 14.32 43.16
C PRO A 844 -7.52 14.63 43.21
N VAL A 845 -6.63 13.88 42.54
CA VAL A 845 -5.16 14.10 42.61
C VAL A 845 -4.62 14.62 41.27
N ASP A 846 -4.16 15.87 41.24
CA ASP A 846 -3.61 16.55 40.06
C ASP A 846 -2.09 16.24 39.94
N CYS A 847 -1.73 15.28 39.09
CA CYS A 847 -0.34 14.87 38.85
C CYS A 847 0.37 15.80 37.84
N GLY A 848 1.70 15.94 37.95
CA GLY A 848 2.49 16.77 37.04
C GLY A 848 2.52 16.22 35.61
N VAL A 849 2.80 17.08 34.61
CA VAL A 849 2.74 16.79 33.16
C VAL A 849 3.56 15.58 32.66
N ASN A 850 4.47 15.02 33.47
CA ASN A 850 5.25 13.81 33.16
C ASN A 850 5.15 12.72 34.26
N ALA A 851 4.01 12.60 34.94
CA ALA A 851 3.76 11.60 35.98
C ALA A 851 2.51 10.75 35.72
N GLN A 852 2.55 9.51 36.16
CA GLN A 852 1.47 8.54 36.14
C GLN A 852 0.88 8.36 37.54
N CYS A 853 -0.44 8.34 37.67
CA CYS A 853 -1.12 8.08 38.93
C CYS A 853 -1.21 6.56 39.17
N THR A 854 -0.68 6.11 40.30
CA THR A 854 -0.75 4.72 40.76
C THR A 854 -1.57 4.64 42.05
N SER A 855 -2.46 3.66 42.16
CA SER A 855 -3.27 3.43 43.36
C SER A 855 -2.94 2.07 43.97
N GLU A 856 -2.56 2.06 45.25
CA GLU A 856 -2.58 0.86 46.09
C GLU A 856 -3.71 1.03 47.13
N GLY A 857 -4.87 0.44 46.84
CA GLY A 857 -6.02 0.51 47.75
C GLY A 857 -6.75 1.86 47.70
N LYS A 858 -6.94 2.52 48.87
CA LYS A 858 -7.74 3.75 49.03
C LYS A 858 -6.94 5.07 48.89
N ASP A 859 -5.62 5.00 48.75
CA ASP A 859 -4.75 6.17 48.53
C ASP A 859 -4.13 6.13 47.13
N ALA A 860 -4.16 7.27 46.43
CA ALA A 860 -3.60 7.46 45.09
C ALA A 860 -2.42 8.44 45.14
N TRP A 861 -1.27 8.09 44.55
CA TRP A 861 -0.10 8.97 44.46
C TRP A 861 0.44 9.06 43.04
N CYS A 862 1.21 10.12 42.75
CA CYS A 862 1.79 10.37 41.44
C CYS A 862 3.23 9.85 41.39
N GLN A 863 3.56 9.06 40.38
CA GLN A 863 4.91 8.56 40.10
C GLN A 863 5.42 9.17 38.80
N CYS A 864 6.62 9.77 38.76
CA CYS A 864 7.20 10.27 37.51
C CYS A 864 7.43 9.11 36.53
N LEU A 865 7.20 9.38 35.24
CA LEU A 865 7.47 8.42 34.16
C LEU A 865 8.97 8.10 34.07
N GLU A 866 9.31 6.91 33.56
CA GLU A 866 10.70 6.53 33.30
C GLU A 866 11.41 7.59 32.45
N GLY A 867 12.67 7.91 32.78
CA GLY A 867 13.43 9.03 32.20
C GLY A 867 13.25 10.38 32.90
N PHE A 868 12.37 10.47 33.91
CA PHE A 868 12.15 11.68 34.70
C PHE A 868 12.28 11.41 36.22
N THR A 869 12.78 12.39 36.96
CA THR A 869 12.98 12.31 38.42
C THR A 869 12.17 13.36 39.19
N ARG A 870 12.12 13.24 40.54
CA ARG A 870 11.39 14.01 41.57
C ARG A 870 10.05 13.40 42.06
N ASN A 871 9.10 14.23 42.51
CA ASN A 871 8.04 13.89 43.48
C ASN A 871 6.67 13.62 42.83
N GLY A 872 6.61 13.35 41.52
CA GLY A 872 5.36 13.05 40.78
C GLY A 872 4.45 14.24 40.49
N THR A 873 4.55 15.35 41.21
CA THR A 873 3.85 16.62 40.91
C THR A 873 4.70 17.58 40.07
N VAL A 874 6.02 17.46 40.20
CA VAL A 874 7.01 18.17 39.37
C VAL A 874 8.02 17.11 38.97
N CYS A 875 8.14 16.82 37.68
CA CYS A 875 9.06 15.84 37.13
C CYS A 875 10.05 16.55 36.21
N SER A 876 11.35 16.40 36.48
CA SER A 876 12.43 16.96 35.66
C SER A 876 13.14 15.85 34.89
N ASP A 877 13.58 16.19 33.69
CA ASP A 877 14.35 15.31 32.81
C ASP A 877 15.62 14.79 33.51
N ILE A 878 15.95 13.53 33.27
CA ILE A 878 17.22 12.93 33.70
C ILE A 878 18.15 13.00 32.50
N ASP A 879 19.26 13.73 32.62
CA ASP A 879 20.28 13.71 31.56
C ASP A 879 21.09 12.42 31.67
N GLU A 880 20.72 11.41 30.88
CA GLU A 880 21.43 10.13 30.91
C GLU A 880 22.83 10.19 30.27
N CYS A 881 23.14 11.20 29.46
CA CYS A 881 24.47 11.38 28.88
C CYS A 881 25.48 11.97 29.90
N GLU A 882 25.00 12.57 30.99
CA GLU A 882 25.85 13.06 32.10
C GLU A 882 25.98 12.05 33.26
N MET A 883 25.35 10.88 33.19
CA MET A 883 25.47 9.82 34.21
C MET A 883 26.63 8.85 33.90
N ASP A 884 27.41 8.48 34.91
CA ASP A 884 28.66 7.68 34.85
C ASP A 884 28.52 6.21 34.35
N ASN A 885 27.39 5.81 33.76
CA ASN A 885 27.11 4.42 33.36
C ASN A 885 26.30 4.31 32.06
N VAL A 886 26.73 5.03 31.01
CA VAL A 886 26.04 5.07 29.70
C VAL A 886 26.26 3.76 28.93
N LEU A 887 25.17 3.22 28.37
CA LEU A 887 25.11 2.00 27.55
C LEU A 887 25.78 2.13 26.16
N CYS A 888 26.18 3.34 25.78
CA CYS A 888 26.75 3.66 24.47
C CYS A 888 28.26 3.64 24.54
N ARG A 889 28.92 2.95 23.60
CA ARG A 889 30.38 2.85 23.58
C ARG A 889 30.97 4.19 23.12
N PRO A 890 31.69 4.93 23.99
CA PRO A 890 32.27 6.21 23.60
C PRO A 890 33.34 6.08 22.51
N GLU A 891 33.91 4.89 22.33
CA GLU A 891 34.93 4.59 21.31
C GLU A 891 34.36 4.56 19.88
N SER A 892 33.04 4.35 19.71
CA SER A 892 32.41 4.19 18.38
C SER A 892 31.08 4.93 18.21
N SER A 893 30.57 5.61 19.25
CA SER A 893 29.28 6.32 19.23
C SER A 893 29.27 7.60 20.11
N GLU A 894 28.48 8.59 19.71
CA GLU A 894 28.21 9.87 20.40
C GLU A 894 26.80 9.87 21.04
N CYS A 895 26.68 10.28 22.31
CA CYS A 895 25.41 10.35 23.06
C CYS A 895 24.78 11.75 22.96
N ILE A 896 23.47 11.82 22.69
CA ILE A 896 22.68 13.05 22.60
C ILE A 896 21.48 12.95 23.55
N ASN A 897 21.43 13.80 24.57
CA ASN A 897 20.33 13.84 25.54
C ASN A 897 19.04 14.46 24.92
N THR A 898 17.88 13.89 25.25
CA THR A 898 16.56 14.35 24.80
C THR A 898 15.57 14.34 25.96
N GLU A 899 14.54 15.20 25.94
CA GLU A 899 13.64 15.32 27.10
C GLU A 899 12.83 14.01 27.34
N GLY A 900 13.27 13.21 28.31
CA GLY A 900 12.75 11.92 28.77
C GLY A 900 13.52 10.68 28.29
N SER A 901 14.64 10.83 27.56
CA SER A 901 15.46 9.72 27.02
C SER A 901 16.77 10.21 26.35
N TYR A 902 17.62 9.31 25.85
CA TYR A 902 18.84 9.66 25.09
C TYR A 902 18.94 8.88 23.76
N VAL A 903 19.72 9.39 22.80
CA VAL A 903 19.98 8.74 21.50
C VAL A 903 21.49 8.65 21.27
N CYS A 904 21.97 7.51 20.75
CA CYS A 904 23.37 7.31 20.42
C CYS A 904 23.59 7.18 18.91
N LYS A 905 24.64 7.82 18.41
CA LYS A 905 24.94 7.96 16.99
C LYS A 905 26.34 7.39 16.70
N CYS A 906 26.48 6.45 15.77
CA CYS A 906 27.79 5.92 15.39
C CYS A 906 28.68 7.02 14.77
N LEU A 907 29.98 6.96 15.07
CA LEU A 907 31.00 7.85 14.50
C LEU A 907 31.27 7.50 13.03
N GLU A 908 31.84 8.46 12.27
CA GLU A 908 32.23 8.24 10.88
C GLU A 908 33.23 7.07 10.77
N GLY A 909 33.05 6.19 9.78
CA GLY A 909 33.83 4.94 9.63
C GLY A 909 33.19 3.70 10.28
N TYR A 910 32.09 3.86 11.03
CA TYR A 910 31.37 2.75 11.64
C TYR A 910 29.91 2.68 11.16
N SER A 911 29.35 1.47 11.14
CA SER A 911 27.96 1.19 10.77
C SER A 911 27.25 0.40 11.85
N GLY A 912 26.03 0.76 12.20
CA GLY A 912 25.31 0.11 13.30
C GLY A 912 24.06 0.85 13.77
N ASP A 913 23.50 0.39 14.88
CA ASP A 913 22.27 0.90 15.50
C ASP A 913 22.52 2.02 16.53
N GLY A 914 23.76 2.50 16.64
CA GLY A 914 24.18 3.53 17.60
C GLY A 914 24.62 2.98 18.96
N LEU A 915 24.31 1.72 19.28
CA LEU A 915 24.76 1.01 20.50
C LEU A 915 25.86 -0.02 20.18
N ASN A 916 25.71 -0.72 19.05
CA ASN A 916 26.68 -1.63 18.47
C ASN A 916 27.10 -1.09 17.10
N CYS A 917 28.21 -0.37 17.08
CA CYS A 917 28.81 0.16 15.86
C CYS A 917 29.94 -0.78 15.41
N TYR A 918 29.85 -1.28 14.18
CA TYR A 918 30.84 -2.15 13.56
C TYR A 918 31.69 -1.36 12.58
N ASP A 919 32.99 -1.62 12.58
CA ASP A 919 33.92 -1.06 11.61
C ASP A 919 33.51 -1.37 10.16
N ILE A 920 33.62 -0.39 9.27
CA ILE A 920 33.34 -0.57 7.84
C ILE A 920 34.64 -0.95 7.16
N ASP A 921 34.76 -2.18 6.65
CA ASP A 921 35.94 -2.56 5.87
C ASP A 921 35.90 -1.92 4.47
N GLU A 922 36.56 -0.78 4.31
CA GLU A 922 36.59 -0.06 3.03
C GLU A 922 37.43 -0.77 1.95
N CYS A 923 38.27 -1.74 2.34
CA CYS A 923 39.07 -2.54 1.42
C CYS A 923 38.23 -3.65 0.76
N GLU A 924 37.38 -4.34 1.52
CA GLU A 924 36.49 -5.39 0.99
C GLU A 924 35.33 -4.79 0.17
N THR A 925 34.85 -3.61 0.57
CA THR A 925 33.74 -2.91 -0.10
C THR A 925 34.17 -2.07 -1.31
N GLY A 926 35.48 -1.90 -1.54
CA GLY A 926 36.04 -1.21 -2.71
C GLY A 926 35.85 0.31 -2.72
N VAL A 927 35.51 0.92 -1.58
CA VAL A 927 35.34 2.38 -1.42
C VAL A 927 36.64 3.10 -1.03
N HIS A 928 37.74 2.35 -0.89
CA HIS A 928 39.07 2.87 -0.58
C HIS A 928 39.68 3.69 -1.75
N LYS A 929 40.47 4.72 -1.43
CA LYS A 929 41.16 5.59 -2.40
C LYS A 929 42.65 5.22 -2.59
N CYS A 930 43.00 3.93 -2.49
CA CYS A 930 44.38 3.47 -2.65
C CYS A 930 44.81 3.47 -4.12
N GLY A 931 46.09 3.74 -4.41
CA GLY A 931 46.63 3.71 -5.78
C GLY A 931 46.79 2.28 -6.32
N GLU A 932 46.85 2.11 -7.65
CA GLU A 932 46.88 0.78 -8.31
C GLU A 932 48.03 -0.15 -7.85
N SER A 933 49.14 0.41 -7.37
CA SER A 933 50.31 -0.36 -6.86
C SER A 933 50.36 -0.48 -5.33
N ALA A 934 49.28 -0.13 -4.64
CA ALA A 934 49.18 -0.13 -3.18
C ALA A 934 48.16 -1.14 -2.65
N ILE A 935 48.56 -1.83 -1.58
CA ILE A 935 47.74 -2.82 -0.88
C ILE A 935 46.93 -2.08 0.19
N CYS A 936 45.60 -2.15 0.08
CA CYS A 936 44.67 -1.66 1.10
C CYS A 936 44.69 -2.59 2.31
N LYS A 937 44.80 -2.03 3.51
CA LYS A 937 44.70 -2.73 4.77
C LYS A 937 43.68 -2.01 5.66
N ASN A 938 42.60 -2.70 5.99
CA ASN A 938 41.56 -2.18 6.87
C ASN A 938 42.08 -1.95 8.30
N THR A 939 41.58 -0.91 8.95
CA THR A 939 41.90 -0.51 10.34
C THR A 939 40.61 -0.17 11.08
N GLU A 940 40.60 -0.21 12.40
CA GLU A 940 39.36 0.07 13.15
C GLU A 940 38.98 1.57 13.03
N GLY A 941 37.86 1.86 12.36
CA GLY A 941 37.33 3.18 12.02
C GLY A 941 37.81 3.75 10.67
N GLY A 942 38.46 2.97 9.80
CA GLY A 942 38.92 3.42 8.49
C GLY A 942 39.96 2.50 7.83
N TYR A 943 40.67 2.95 6.80
CA TYR A 943 41.66 2.10 6.10
C TYR A 943 43.02 2.77 5.88
N THR A 944 44.06 1.96 5.69
CA THR A 944 45.42 2.40 5.35
C THR A 944 45.90 1.75 4.05
N CYS A 945 46.62 2.50 3.22
CA CYS A 945 47.19 1.99 1.96
C CYS A 945 48.71 1.81 2.12
N ILE A 946 49.26 0.66 1.72
CA ILE A 946 50.71 0.35 1.84
C ILE A 946 51.28 0.02 0.47
N CYS A 947 52.39 0.65 0.09
CA CYS A 947 53.07 0.38 -1.18
C CYS A 947 53.77 -0.98 -1.19
N SER A 948 53.57 -1.75 -2.26
CA SER A 948 54.27 -3.03 -2.44
C SER A 948 55.79 -2.80 -2.60
N ASN A 949 56.61 -3.60 -1.91
CA ASN A 949 58.10 -3.57 -1.88
C ASN A 949 58.79 -2.55 -0.94
N GLY A 950 58.08 -1.98 0.03
CA GLY A 950 58.72 -1.15 1.08
C GLY A 950 59.26 0.20 0.57
N ALA A 951 58.81 0.65 -0.61
CA ALA A 951 59.14 1.96 -1.15
C ALA A 951 58.48 3.08 -0.31
N PRO A 952 59.19 4.19 0.00
CA PRO A 952 58.61 5.32 0.72
C PRO A 952 57.62 6.07 -0.17
N GLY A 953 56.33 6.02 0.18
CA GLY A 953 55.23 6.70 -0.50
C GLY A 953 53.98 6.68 0.39
N SER A 954 53.02 7.58 0.17
CA SER A 954 51.84 7.71 1.07
C SER A 954 50.75 6.65 0.85
N GLY A 955 51.08 5.51 0.24
CA GLY A 955 50.11 4.46 -0.09
C GLY A 955 49.11 4.80 -1.20
N SER A 956 48.87 6.07 -1.51
CA SER A 956 48.09 6.52 -2.68
C SER A 956 48.95 6.75 -3.92
N VAL A 957 50.28 6.87 -3.77
CA VAL A 957 51.25 7.00 -4.87
C VAL A 957 52.50 6.17 -4.52
N CYS A 958 52.80 5.15 -5.32
CA CYS A 958 53.96 4.27 -5.15
C CYS A 958 54.83 4.33 -6.41
N PRO A 959 56.09 4.79 -6.35
CA PRO A 959 56.96 4.91 -7.53
C PRO A 959 57.59 3.56 -7.91
N GLU A 960 57.56 3.23 -9.21
CA GLU A 960 58.27 2.07 -9.78
C GLU A 960 59.78 2.33 -9.87
N SER A 961 60.59 1.31 -9.54
CA SER A 961 62.05 1.39 -9.50
C SER A 961 62.69 1.47 -10.89
N PHE A 962 63.63 2.40 -11.08
CA PHE A 962 64.75 2.28 -12.03
C PHE A 962 66.08 2.29 -11.27
N GLN A 963 66.92 1.28 -11.53
CA GLN A 963 68.34 1.20 -11.16
C GLN A 963 69.22 1.94 -12.20
N PRO A 964 70.56 1.98 -12.07
CA PRO A 964 71.38 2.60 -11.02
C PRO A 964 72.39 3.59 -11.64
N GLY A 965 72.88 4.59 -10.89
CA GLY A 965 73.84 5.54 -11.47
C GLY A 965 74.43 6.55 -10.51
N ASP A 966 75.37 6.06 -9.72
CA ASP A 966 76.58 6.71 -9.20
C ASP A 966 76.56 7.91 -8.23
N ASP A 967 77.33 7.61 -7.17
CA ASP A 967 78.18 8.45 -6.35
C ASP A 967 77.61 9.43 -5.31
N THR A 968 77.63 8.87 -4.10
CA THR A 968 77.99 9.47 -2.82
C THR A 968 78.83 10.75 -2.87
N SER A 969 78.37 11.82 -2.21
CA SER A 969 78.74 12.07 -0.80
C SER A 969 78.16 13.40 -0.30
N SER A 970 77.66 13.34 0.93
CA SER A 970 77.62 14.39 1.95
C SER A 970 77.59 15.86 1.53
N LEU A 971 76.57 16.59 1.98
CA LEU A 971 76.76 17.77 2.84
C LEU A 971 75.43 18.23 3.48
N ILE A 972 75.56 18.56 4.75
CA ILE A 972 74.63 19.23 5.65
C ILE A 972 74.17 20.57 5.03
N ARG A 973 72.88 20.93 5.18
CA ARG A 973 72.35 22.20 5.77
C ARG A 973 71.06 22.69 5.09
N SER A 974 70.02 22.91 5.92
CA SER A 974 68.75 23.58 5.63
C SER A 974 68.80 24.73 4.63
N ARG A 975 67.76 24.86 3.81
CA ARG A 975 67.19 26.17 3.49
C ARG A 975 65.67 26.11 3.32
N ASN A 976 64.99 26.71 4.30
CA ASN A 976 63.61 27.17 4.19
C ASN A 976 63.45 28.04 2.93
N SER A 977 62.34 27.86 2.23
CA SER A 977 61.76 28.89 1.36
C SER A 977 60.32 29.13 1.85
N GLU A 978 60.22 29.93 2.91
CA GLU A 978 58.99 30.64 3.26
C GLU A 978 58.66 31.67 2.17
N CYS A 979 57.35 31.88 1.91
CA CYS A 979 56.87 32.87 0.94
C CYS A 979 57.32 34.30 1.33
N PRO A 980 57.72 35.17 0.39
CA PRO A 980 58.26 36.48 0.72
C PRO A 980 57.21 37.48 1.29
N PRO A 981 57.64 38.48 2.09
CA PRO A 981 56.78 39.21 3.02
C PRO A 981 55.78 40.26 2.47
N PRO A 982 55.62 40.53 1.15
CA PRO A 982 54.45 41.27 0.66
C PRO A 982 53.25 40.35 0.31
N TYR A 983 53.40 39.02 0.39
CA TYR A 983 52.43 38.05 -0.13
C TYR A 983 51.91 37.03 0.89
N ASP A 984 52.07 37.26 2.20
CA ASP A 984 51.44 36.43 3.25
C ASP A 984 49.89 36.49 3.21
N SER A 985 49.32 37.39 2.41
CA SER A 985 47.90 37.46 2.05
C SER A 985 47.60 36.95 0.63
N TYR A 986 48.54 36.25 -0.02
CA TYR A 986 48.31 35.72 -1.37
C TYR A 986 47.19 34.68 -1.32
N CYS A 987 47.22 33.75 -0.38
CA CYS A 987 46.17 32.75 -0.21
C CYS A 987 45.09 33.28 0.74
N LEU A 988 43.83 33.26 0.29
CA LEU A 988 42.66 33.68 1.05
C LEU A 988 42.11 32.51 1.88
N HIS A 989 41.28 32.82 2.88
CA HIS A 989 40.59 31.83 3.73
C HIS A 989 41.50 30.75 4.36
N GLY A 990 42.70 31.14 4.80
CA GLY A 990 43.62 30.24 5.50
C GLY A 990 44.34 29.24 4.58
N GLY A 991 44.31 29.42 3.26
CA GLY A 991 45.12 28.64 2.32
C GLY A 991 46.62 28.83 2.55
N VAL A 992 47.41 27.78 2.30
CA VAL A 992 48.87 27.76 2.54
C VAL A 992 49.60 28.05 1.22
N CYS A 993 50.45 29.09 1.22
CA CYS A 993 51.26 29.48 0.06
C CYS A 993 52.41 28.48 -0.16
N ILE A 994 52.56 28.01 -1.39
CA ILE A 994 53.64 27.13 -1.82
C ILE A 994 54.32 27.69 -3.08
N TYR A 995 55.64 27.69 -3.11
CA TYR A 995 56.40 28.08 -4.30
C TYR A 995 56.58 26.87 -5.20
N VAL A 996 56.16 26.98 -6.47
CA VAL A 996 56.30 25.90 -7.46
C VAL A 996 57.48 26.21 -8.35
N SER A 997 58.59 25.52 -8.11
CA SER A 997 59.89 25.76 -8.75
C SER A 997 59.91 25.54 -10.27
N GLU A 998 59.00 24.73 -10.82
CA GLU A 998 58.94 24.44 -12.27
C GLU A 998 58.26 25.54 -13.11
N LEU A 999 57.43 26.39 -12.47
CA LEU A 999 56.72 27.49 -13.12
C LEU A 999 57.30 28.87 -12.74
N GLU A 1000 58.34 28.89 -11.89
CA GLU A 1000 58.88 30.08 -11.22
C GLU A 1000 57.79 30.97 -10.58
N ASN A 1001 56.74 30.37 -10.00
CA ASN A 1001 55.59 31.12 -9.50
C ASN A 1001 54.99 30.53 -8.20
N TYR A 1002 54.24 31.34 -7.46
CA TYR A 1002 53.65 30.96 -6.16
C TYR A 1002 52.19 30.51 -6.35
N ALA A 1003 51.80 29.41 -5.71
CA ALA A 1003 50.46 28.83 -5.78
C ALA A 1003 49.89 28.60 -4.36
N CYS A 1004 48.56 28.54 -4.23
CA CYS A 1004 47.89 28.35 -2.95
C CYS A 1004 47.31 26.95 -2.81
N LYS A 1005 47.54 26.33 -1.66
CA LYS A 1005 46.88 25.09 -1.26
C LYS A 1005 45.73 25.39 -0.30
N CYS A 1006 44.50 25.14 -0.72
CA CYS A 1006 43.30 25.51 0.01
C CYS A 1006 42.92 24.51 1.10
N VAL A 1007 42.30 25.01 2.17
CA VAL A 1007 41.72 24.20 3.24
C VAL A 1007 40.38 23.64 2.76
N ALA A 1008 39.98 22.46 3.26
CA ALA A 1008 38.75 21.77 2.86
C ALA A 1008 37.52 22.71 2.96
N GLY A 1009 36.74 22.79 1.88
CA GLY A 1009 35.61 23.72 1.75
C GLY A 1009 35.91 24.96 0.90
N TYR A 1010 37.14 25.18 0.41
CA TYR A 1010 37.52 26.31 -0.43
C TYR A 1010 38.40 25.89 -1.63
N VAL A 1011 38.23 26.55 -2.78
CA VAL A 1011 38.84 26.21 -4.07
C VAL A 1011 39.18 27.47 -4.89
N GLY A 1012 40.15 27.35 -5.80
CA GLY A 1012 40.61 28.43 -6.69
C GLY A 1012 42.10 28.72 -6.55
N GLU A 1013 42.71 29.42 -7.51
CA GLU A 1013 44.17 29.67 -7.56
C GLU A 1013 44.71 30.39 -6.31
N ARG A 1014 43.86 31.16 -5.62
CA ARG A 1014 44.17 31.82 -4.35
C ARG A 1014 43.23 31.41 -3.22
N CYS A 1015 42.46 30.33 -3.37
CA CYS A 1015 41.46 29.85 -2.39
C CYS A 1015 40.31 30.83 -2.14
N GLN A 1016 39.89 31.56 -3.17
CA GLN A 1016 38.89 32.61 -3.03
C GLN A 1016 37.41 32.15 -3.04
N HIS A 1017 37.10 30.92 -3.46
CA HIS A 1017 35.72 30.44 -3.59
C HIS A 1017 35.45 29.32 -2.59
N SER A 1018 34.24 29.25 -2.02
CA SER A 1018 33.83 28.07 -1.26
C SER A 1018 33.46 26.92 -2.23
N ASP A 1019 33.64 25.67 -1.80
CA ASP A 1019 33.38 24.45 -2.61
C ASP A 1019 31.97 24.43 -3.21
N LEU A 1020 30.98 25.00 -2.49
CA LEU A 1020 29.59 25.13 -2.94
C LEU A 1020 29.43 26.13 -4.09
N GLU A 1021 30.09 27.29 -4.05
CA GLU A 1021 30.01 28.31 -5.12
C GLU A 1021 30.81 27.94 -6.37
N TRP A 1022 31.92 27.20 -6.22
CA TRP A 1022 32.75 26.75 -7.35
C TRP A 1022 32.05 25.67 -8.19
N TRP A 1023 31.30 24.77 -7.54
CA TRP A 1023 30.47 23.76 -8.21
C TRP A 1023 29.34 24.40 -9.03
N GLU A 1024 28.70 25.46 -8.52
CA GLU A 1024 27.65 26.18 -9.24
C GLU A 1024 28.18 26.87 -10.51
N MET A 1025 29.36 27.51 -10.48
CA MET A 1025 29.93 28.16 -11.68
C MET A 1025 30.33 27.17 -12.80
N ARG A 1026 30.74 25.95 -12.43
CA ARG A 1026 31.14 24.91 -13.40
C ARG A 1026 29.92 24.24 -14.06
N HIS A 1027 28.82 24.10 -13.32
CA HIS A 1027 27.54 23.65 -13.87
C HIS A 1027 26.96 24.64 -14.88
N VAL A 1028 27.08 25.95 -14.62
CA VAL A 1028 26.62 27.00 -15.55
C VAL A 1028 27.44 27.01 -16.84
N THR A 1029 28.76 26.75 -16.80
CA THR A 1029 29.61 26.72 -18.00
C THR A 1029 29.41 25.44 -18.83
N MET A 1030 29.21 24.28 -18.19
CA MET A 1030 28.90 23.01 -18.86
C MET A 1030 27.52 23.01 -19.52
N THR A 1031 26.49 23.55 -18.86
CA THR A 1031 25.15 23.72 -19.48
C THR A 1031 25.17 24.74 -20.62
N LYS A 1032 26.00 25.79 -20.55
CA LYS A 1032 26.18 26.73 -21.67
C LYS A 1032 26.80 26.05 -22.89
N GLN A 1033 27.79 25.17 -22.72
CA GLN A 1033 28.38 24.40 -23.82
C GLN A 1033 27.40 23.37 -24.40
N GLN A 1034 26.62 22.66 -23.56
CA GLN A 1034 25.59 21.75 -24.05
C GLN A 1034 24.47 22.47 -24.81
N ASN A 1035 24.01 23.63 -24.33
CA ASN A 1035 22.98 24.44 -25.00
C ASN A 1035 23.47 25.03 -26.33
N ILE A 1036 24.75 25.41 -26.43
CA ILE A 1036 25.36 25.85 -27.70
C ILE A 1036 25.39 24.68 -28.70
N THR A 1037 25.78 23.48 -28.28
CA THR A 1037 25.81 22.30 -29.15
C THR A 1037 24.41 21.91 -29.64
N VAL A 1038 23.40 21.94 -28.76
CA VAL A 1038 22.01 21.67 -29.12
C VAL A 1038 21.47 22.75 -30.07
N ALA A 1039 21.77 24.03 -29.82
CA ALA A 1039 21.37 25.11 -30.72
C ALA A 1039 21.99 24.98 -32.12
N VAL A 1040 23.27 24.60 -32.21
CA VAL A 1040 23.94 24.33 -33.51
C VAL A 1040 23.28 23.16 -34.23
N CYS A 1041 22.95 22.07 -33.53
CA CYS A 1041 22.26 20.93 -34.12
C CYS A 1041 20.85 21.29 -34.64
N VAL A 1042 20.10 22.10 -33.89
CA VAL A 1042 18.77 22.57 -34.31
C VAL A 1042 18.87 23.49 -35.53
N VAL A 1043 19.85 24.39 -35.59
CA VAL A 1043 20.08 25.26 -36.75
C VAL A 1043 20.44 24.44 -37.99
N VAL A 1044 21.28 23.41 -37.86
CA VAL A 1044 21.61 22.49 -38.96
C VAL A 1044 20.38 21.72 -39.44
N LEU A 1045 19.52 21.25 -38.51
CA LEU A 1045 18.27 20.57 -38.84
C LEU A 1045 17.29 21.49 -39.58
N VAL A 1046 17.16 22.75 -39.15
CA VAL A 1046 16.31 23.75 -39.84
C VAL A 1046 16.86 24.07 -41.22
N LEU A 1047 18.19 24.18 -41.39
CA LEU A 1047 18.81 24.38 -42.70
C LEU A 1047 18.61 23.19 -43.64
N LEU A 1048 18.69 21.95 -43.13
CA LEU A 1048 18.40 20.74 -43.90
C LEU A 1048 16.93 20.66 -44.31
N LEU A 1049 16.01 21.06 -43.43
CA LEU A 1049 14.58 21.14 -43.75
C LEU A 1049 14.27 22.24 -44.77
N LEU A 1050 14.94 23.40 -44.68
CA LEU A 1050 14.82 24.46 -45.68
C LEU A 1050 15.41 24.06 -47.03
N LEU A 1051 16.51 23.30 -47.05
CA LEU A 1051 17.06 22.72 -48.27
C LEU A 1051 16.11 21.68 -48.87
N ALA A 1052 15.51 20.82 -48.05
CA ALA A 1052 14.50 19.86 -48.50
C ALA A 1052 13.24 20.56 -49.05
N LEU A 1053 12.80 21.63 -48.41
CA LEU A 1053 11.70 22.49 -48.89
C LEU A 1053 12.09 23.23 -50.19
N GLY A 1054 13.33 23.68 -50.31
CA GLY A 1054 13.87 24.28 -51.53
C GLY A 1054 13.94 23.29 -52.69
N VAL A 1055 14.41 22.06 -52.43
CA VAL A 1055 14.46 20.98 -53.43
C VAL A 1055 13.04 20.58 -53.86
N THR A 1056 12.10 20.44 -52.92
CA THR A 1056 10.70 20.12 -53.26
C THR A 1056 9.99 21.27 -53.99
N TYR A 1057 10.29 22.52 -53.67
CA TYR A 1057 9.80 23.69 -54.41
C TYR A 1057 10.38 23.75 -55.83
N HIS A 1058 11.68 23.51 -55.99
CA HIS A 1058 12.34 23.48 -57.30
C HIS A 1058 11.86 22.29 -58.14
N PHE A 1059 11.59 21.15 -57.51
CA PHE A 1059 10.97 19.99 -58.15
C PHE A 1059 9.53 20.29 -58.55
N ARG A 1060 8.75 20.99 -57.73
CA ARG A 1060 7.41 21.46 -58.07
C ARG A 1060 7.42 22.43 -59.25
N ILE A 1061 8.35 23.39 -59.30
CA ILE A 1061 8.50 24.31 -60.44
C ILE A 1061 8.91 23.58 -61.71
N TYR A 1062 9.84 22.62 -61.60
CA TYR A 1062 10.27 21.81 -62.74
C TYR A 1062 9.11 20.96 -63.28
N VAL A 1063 8.30 20.38 -62.39
CA VAL A 1063 7.11 19.61 -62.75
C VAL A 1063 5.98 20.51 -63.30
N SER A 1064 5.79 21.72 -62.78
CA SER A 1064 4.80 22.68 -63.32
C SER A 1064 5.23 23.23 -64.68
N GLY A 1065 6.54 23.44 -64.91
CA GLY A 1065 7.08 23.80 -66.22
C GLY A 1065 6.87 22.69 -67.26
N ILE A 1066 7.06 21.42 -66.87
CA ILE A 1066 6.73 20.26 -67.73
C ILE A 1066 5.21 20.20 -68.00
N TRP A 1067 4.37 20.58 -67.03
CA TRP A 1067 2.92 20.61 -67.19
C TRP A 1067 2.44 21.73 -68.14
N GLU A 1068 3.06 22.91 -68.11
CA GLU A 1068 2.77 23.99 -69.05
C GLU A 1068 3.25 23.67 -70.47
N GLN A 1069 4.39 23.00 -70.64
CA GLN A 1069 4.85 22.54 -71.95
C GLN A 1069 3.97 21.43 -72.53
N ARG A 1070 3.47 20.52 -71.69
CA ARG A 1070 2.56 19.43 -72.10
C ARG A 1070 1.14 19.95 -72.41
N ASN A 1071 0.68 21.00 -71.74
CA ASN A 1071 -0.59 21.67 -72.05
C ASN A 1071 -0.53 22.56 -73.31
N ALA A 1072 0.64 23.11 -73.65
CA ALA A 1072 0.87 23.78 -74.92
C ALA A 1072 0.83 22.80 -76.11
N ASP A 1073 1.35 21.56 -75.93
CA ASP A 1073 1.28 20.51 -76.96
C ASP A 1073 -0.11 19.86 -77.06
N LEU A 1074 -0.86 19.74 -75.96
CA LEU A 1074 -2.25 19.21 -75.99
C LEU A 1074 -3.26 20.15 -76.66
N ARG A 1075 -3.01 21.47 -76.69
CA ARG A 1075 -3.80 22.42 -77.51
C ARG A 1075 -3.52 22.31 -79.01
N ARG A 1076 -2.43 21.62 -79.44
CA ARG A 1076 -2.12 21.39 -80.87
C ARG A 1076 -2.71 20.10 -81.45
N CYS A 1077 -3.20 19.16 -80.62
CA CYS A 1077 -3.65 17.84 -81.09
C CYS A 1077 -5.17 17.60 -81.05
N GLY A 1078 -5.98 18.54 -80.56
CA GLY A 1078 -7.44 18.38 -80.42
C GLY A 1078 -8.28 18.67 -81.68
N GLU A 1079 -7.69 19.16 -82.77
CA GLU A 1079 -8.45 19.67 -83.93
C GLU A 1079 -8.33 18.80 -85.20
N ARG A 1080 -8.06 17.50 -85.05
CA ARG A 1080 -7.92 16.58 -86.19
C ARG A 1080 -8.67 15.27 -85.96
N SER A 1081 -9.97 15.24 -86.27
CA SER A 1081 -10.65 14.07 -86.88
C SER A 1081 -12.18 14.21 -86.92
N ARG A 1082 -12.70 14.98 -87.88
CA ARG A 1082 -13.94 14.62 -88.60
C ARG A 1082 -13.75 14.92 -90.08
N LEU A 1083 -13.83 13.86 -90.90
CA LEU A 1083 -13.86 13.84 -92.37
C LEU A 1083 -15.07 12.96 -92.76
N PRO A 1084 -15.58 12.95 -94.01
CA PRO A 1084 -15.42 13.91 -95.11
C PRO A 1084 -16.72 14.22 -95.91
N ALA A 1085 -16.59 15.19 -96.86
CA ALA A 1085 -17.21 15.29 -98.20
C ALA A 1085 -18.63 15.92 -98.39
N PRO A 1086 -18.96 16.58 -99.55
CA PRO A 1086 -18.13 17.22 -100.59
C PRO A 1086 -18.70 18.63 -101.03
N PRO A 1087 -18.49 19.17 -102.26
CA PRO A 1087 -18.06 20.56 -102.52
C PRO A 1087 -19.22 21.50 -102.94
N ILE A 1088 -18.97 22.81 -103.17
CA ILE A 1088 -19.52 23.64 -104.29
C ILE A 1088 -19.54 25.16 -103.95
N TRP A 1089 -18.76 25.91 -104.78
CA TRP A 1089 -18.91 27.29 -105.26
C TRP A 1089 -18.72 28.47 -104.29
N ARG A 1090 -17.70 29.34 -104.51
CA ARG A 1090 -17.71 30.51 -105.43
C ARG A 1090 -18.98 31.35 -105.19
N GLN A 1091 -18.91 32.63 -104.80
CA GLN A 1091 -18.16 33.71 -105.43
C GLN A 1091 -18.39 35.02 -104.66
N ARG A 1092 -17.40 35.93 -104.74
CA ARG A 1092 -17.52 37.41 -104.80
C ARG A 1092 -18.01 38.12 -103.52
N ALA A 1093 -17.49 39.28 -103.15
CA ALA A 1093 -16.56 40.23 -103.79
C ALA A 1093 -15.70 40.88 -102.70
#